data_AF-A0A2D5QBK0-F1
#
_entry.id   AF-A0A2D5QBK0-F1
#
_cell.length_a   1.000
_cell.length_b   1.000
_cell.length_c   1.000
_cell.angle_alpha   90.00
_cell.angle_beta   90.00
_cell.angle_gamma   90.00
#
_symmetry.space_group_name_H-M   'P 1'
#
loop_
_entity.id
_entity.type
_entity.pdbx_description
1 polymer ?
#
loop_
_entity_poly.entity_id
_entity_poly.type
_entity_poly.pdbx_seq_one_letter_code
_entity_poly.pdbx_strand_id
1 'polypeptide(L)'
;MRRKQTALLMTVLILSSLAFVSQTRPQAPVENVDPGEAAGGGPPVTDEDGDKIPDFHEEILFGEDIIIDLGTEIISISGLDSRNGTDNMSDHDNDGASALLEYCWPYTLDRCFTDRVSLTGKPGDLTDSGIREWLDPRVADTDGDGLPDGYEIYMCTEGGLGYLNTTNAWTCLWFDPLDPSDMWEDIDRCADFTFGCGDGFDVDRNGIIDDTEKYTNSEEYLFGTPDNWVTERDGLWCFGEINLLNSDSCQKIVERQTGDGWLGSDPTESDSDYYSWAEVISVGLAVPGDGIPDGWEVHYGLDPRNASDAIIDSDSDGWDLDRDGYIIPDTSVATSSWGESFSNYEEYMIFYDQGVSVTPGLRSIDLSQSDDSFSTYDQSTSPQLVDAAVHTIISDNQRDRLLVGSEFGITILDPFNDISTLIELPSGLVLNSMMDWSDGDDDYLVLLTNKGITIVEVQNGVPQIESSIFEESESSISIGSMNEMVVLRTGSGNLDVMIFSGQDVWTASISGQSINSLIYLDSVSEILSNNAANVNTALHMEMNGRGPLLLIGTDGGLMAWNTTDGSDSVGTPWWIFNRENAENFVQKADLLNVSKSAIVNILQPAGPKDSSGNFELITGAWIGTSGGLHLIDIDKLISMPLTAFDSERMWNQENWLSGSNDVNSIHTFDNQVIVGSKDGTWVLEGGYQGVTGMSDNQTFLPGLVSSLTTL
;
A
#
# COMPACT_ATOMS: atom_id res chain seq x y z
N MET A 1 50.75 8.60 69.97
CA MET A 1 49.98 9.49 69.08
C MET A 1 50.81 10.28 68.05
N ARG A 2 52.13 10.45 68.19
CA ARG A 2 52.95 11.25 67.25
C ARG A 2 53.38 10.58 65.92
N ARG A 3 53.20 9.26 65.72
CA ARG A 3 53.62 8.56 64.47
C ARG A 3 52.49 8.36 63.45
N LYS A 4 51.22 8.34 63.87
CA LYS A 4 50.08 8.16 62.95
C LYS A 4 49.66 9.45 62.25
N GLN A 5 49.89 10.60 62.86
CA GLN A 5 49.63 11.91 62.24
C GLN A 5 50.64 12.25 61.14
N THR A 6 51.89 11.79 61.24
CA THR A 6 52.93 12.06 60.24
C THR A 6 52.73 11.24 58.96
N ALA A 7 52.22 10.02 59.08
CA ALA A 7 51.91 9.18 57.93
C ALA A 7 50.75 9.78 57.12
N LEU A 8 49.65 10.15 57.80
CA LEU A 8 48.48 10.76 57.15
C LEU A 8 48.83 12.10 56.47
N LEU A 9 49.69 12.92 57.10
CA LEU A 9 50.13 14.19 56.50
C LEU A 9 51.01 13.96 55.26
N MET A 10 51.86 12.93 55.27
CA MET A 10 52.65 12.54 54.11
C MET A 10 51.78 11.96 52.98
N THR A 11 50.76 11.16 53.29
CA THR A 11 49.86 10.61 52.25
C THR A 11 49.01 11.70 51.62
N VAL A 12 48.51 12.65 52.41
CA VAL A 12 47.79 13.83 51.90
C VAL A 12 48.71 14.72 51.06
N LEU A 13 49.97 14.90 51.46
CA LEU A 13 50.94 15.64 50.65
C LEU A 13 51.24 14.94 49.32
N ILE A 14 51.42 13.62 49.32
CA ILE A 14 51.69 12.84 48.11
C ILE A 14 50.48 12.82 47.17
N LEU A 15 49.27 12.62 47.69
CA LEU A 15 48.04 12.68 46.91
C LEU A 15 47.76 14.10 46.39
N SER A 16 48.07 15.14 47.17
CA SER A 16 47.97 16.52 46.69
C SER A 16 49.01 16.83 45.61
N SER A 17 50.23 16.30 45.69
CA SER A 17 51.24 16.47 44.64
C SER A 17 50.90 15.68 43.36
N LEU A 18 50.27 14.51 43.47
CA LEU A 18 49.78 13.76 42.31
C LEU A 18 48.60 14.45 41.64
N ALA A 19 47.68 15.04 42.42
CA ALA A 19 46.59 15.85 41.88
C ALA A 19 47.10 17.14 41.20
N PHE A 20 48.18 17.74 41.70
CA PHE A 20 48.80 18.90 41.06
C PHE A 20 49.59 18.56 39.78
N VAL A 21 50.21 17.37 39.68
CA VAL A 21 50.90 16.93 38.45
C VAL A 21 49.91 16.42 37.40
N SER A 22 48.75 15.88 37.81
CA SER A 22 47.67 15.46 36.91
C SER A 22 46.84 16.61 36.34
N GLN A 23 46.98 17.84 36.87
CA GLN A 23 46.27 19.04 36.39
C GLN A 23 47.19 20.05 35.67
N THR A 24 48.48 19.75 35.53
CA THR A 24 49.36 20.54 34.67
C THR A 24 49.28 20.00 33.26
N ARG A 25 48.59 20.74 32.38
CA ARG A 25 48.65 20.59 30.92
C ARG A 25 50.12 20.44 30.46
N PRO A 26 50.41 19.69 29.38
CA PRO A 26 51.65 19.88 28.65
C PRO A 26 51.72 21.37 28.28
N GLN A 27 52.61 22.12 28.93
CA GLN A 27 52.86 23.49 28.56
C GLN A 27 53.76 23.44 27.34
N ALA A 28 53.24 23.86 26.18
CA ALA A 28 54.08 24.17 25.04
C ALA A 28 55.17 25.16 25.48
N PRO A 29 56.43 25.00 25.02
CA PRO A 29 57.49 25.93 25.37
C PRO A 29 57.13 27.33 24.87
N VAL A 30 56.92 28.26 25.81
CA VAL A 30 56.66 29.66 25.50
C VAL A 30 58.00 30.40 25.38
N GLU A 31 58.21 31.15 24.31
CA GLU A 31 59.45 31.91 24.05
C GLU A 31 59.79 32.93 25.17
N ASN A 32 58.79 33.37 25.96
CA ASN A 32 59.00 34.40 26.96
C ASN A 32 58.00 34.33 28.13
N VAL A 33 58.43 34.77 29.32
CA VAL A 33 57.70 34.66 30.60
C VAL A 33 56.96 35.94 31.02
N ASP A 34 57.04 37.02 30.22
CA ASP A 34 56.37 38.29 30.50
C ASP A 34 55.13 38.49 29.61
N PRO A 35 53.90 38.52 30.18
CA PRO A 35 52.64 38.57 29.41
C PRO A 35 52.47 39.81 28.53
N GLY A 36 53.21 40.88 28.79
CA GLY A 36 53.14 42.14 28.02
C GLY A 36 53.97 42.15 26.72
N GLU A 37 54.90 41.20 26.56
CA GLU A 37 55.76 41.06 25.37
C GLU A 37 55.47 39.81 24.54
N ALA A 38 54.58 38.93 25.02
CA ALA A 38 54.08 37.82 24.22
C ALA A 38 53.15 38.36 23.13
N ALA A 39 53.62 38.38 21.88
CA ALA A 39 52.72 38.46 20.75
C ALA A 39 51.81 37.23 20.81
N GLY A 40 50.53 37.42 21.09
CA GLY A 40 49.53 36.35 21.16
C GLY A 40 49.28 35.71 19.79
N GLY A 41 50.27 34.99 19.26
CA GLY A 41 50.09 34.02 18.19
C GLY A 41 49.69 32.68 18.81
N GLY A 42 48.72 32.00 18.18
CA GLY A 42 48.42 30.61 18.51
C GLY A 42 49.65 29.70 18.36
N PRO A 43 49.58 28.44 18.84
CA PRO A 43 50.68 27.49 18.70
C PRO A 43 51.15 27.41 17.23
N PRO A 44 52.45 27.20 16.99
CA PRO A 44 53.00 27.18 15.64
C PRO A 44 52.29 26.08 14.84
N VAL A 45 51.65 26.48 13.74
CA VAL A 45 51.07 25.60 12.73
C VAL A 45 52.21 25.18 11.81
N THR A 46 53.19 24.48 12.36
CA THR A 46 54.22 23.84 11.55
C THR A 46 53.61 22.60 10.90
N ASP A 47 54.00 22.39 9.66
CA ASP A 47 53.67 21.27 8.80
C ASP A 47 55.05 20.89 8.25
N GLU A 48 55.76 20.00 8.96
CA GLU A 48 57.17 19.68 8.75
C GLU A 48 57.39 18.92 7.44
N ASP A 49 56.44 18.06 7.05
CA ASP A 49 56.53 17.20 5.87
C ASP A 49 55.74 17.71 4.64
N GLY A 50 54.94 18.76 4.81
CA GLY A 50 54.29 19.52 3.73
C GLY A 50 53.00 18.89 3.21
N ASP A 51 52.31 18.10 4.03
CA ASP A 51 51.15 17.31 3.68
C ASP A 51 49.80 18.03 3.89
N LYS A 52 49.87 19.25 4.46
CA LYS A 52 48.77 20.18 4.79
C LYS A 52 47.99 19.84 6.05
N ILE A 53 48.36 18.81 6.79
CA ILE A 53 47.93 18.56 8.14
C ILE A 53 48.96 19.23 9.08
N PRO A 54 48.54 19.94 10.15
CA PRO A 54 49.50 20.52 11.09
C PRO A 54 50.11 19.45 11.99
N ASP A 55 51.40 19.56 12.29
CA ASP A 55 52.13 18.64 13.18
C ASP A 55 51.45 18.46 14.55
N PHE A 56 50.74 19.48 15.02
CA PHE A 56 49.98 19.40 16.27
C PHE A 56 48.82 18.40 16.19
N HIS A 57 48.11 18.35 15.07
CA HIS A 57 47.02 17.39 14.86
C HIS A 57 47.58 15.97 14.78
N GLU A 58 48.69 15.79 14.06
CA GLU A 58 49.32 14.50 13.88
C GLU A 58 50.05 14.01 15.14
N GLU A 59 51.03 14.74 15.67
CA GLU A 59 51.88 14.23 16.76
C GLU A 59 51.19 14.32 18.14
N ILE A 60 50.32 15.31 18.37
CA ILE A 60 49.75 15.58 19.70
C ILE A 60 48.32 15.07 19.89
N LEU A 61 47.48 15.08 18.85
CA LEU A 61 46.10 14.61 18.96
C LEU A 61 45.96 13.15 18.54
N PHE A 62 46.47 12.79 17.36
CA PHE A 62 46.17 11.50 16.70
C PHE A 62 47.41 10.66 16.36
N GLY A 63 48.53 10.88 17.06
CA GLY A 63 49.82 10.24 16.74
C GLY A 63 50.12 8.95 17.51
N GLU A 64 49.27 8.60 18.47
CA GLU A 64 49.38 7.32 19.18
C GLU A 64 48.57 6.24 18.46
N ASP A 65 49.09 5.02 18.38
CA ASP A 65 48.34 3.89 17.83
C ASP A 65 47.16 3.52 18.76
N ILE A 66 46.00 3.24 18.18
CA ILE A 66 44.86 2.66 18.90
C ILE A 66 44.96 1.13 18.82
N ILE A 67 44.83 0.48 19.97
CA ILE A 67 44.83 -0.99 20.06
C ILE A 67 43.43 -1.46 20.40
N ILE A 68 42.81 -2.19 19.48
CA ILE A 68 41.49 -2.80 19.64
C ILE A 68 41.69 -4.28 19.98
N ASP A 69 41.21 -4.69 21.15
CA ASP A 69 41.23 -6.09 21.60
C ASP A 69 39.84 -6.70 21.46
N LEU A 70 39.64 -7.47 20.39
CA LEU A 70 38.40 -8.18 20.10
C LEU A 70 38.34 -9.55 20.80
N GLY A 71 39.31 -9.86 21.67
CA GLY A 71 39.45 -11.12 22.39
C GLY A 71 39.99 -12.27 21.54
N THR A 72 39.62 -12.35 20.27
CA THR A 72 40.13 -13.33 19.29
C THR A 72 41.37 -12.82 18.55
N GLU A 73 41.45 -11.51 18.35
CA GLU A 73 42.50 -10.81 17.62
C GLU A 73 42.78 -9.45 18.28
N ILE A 74 44.03 -9.01 18.18
CA ILE A 74 44.46 -7.69 18.62
C ILE A 74 44.84 -6.92 17.37
N ILE A 75 44.13 -5.82 17.13
CA ILE A 75 44.29 -4.96 15.97
C ILE A 75 44.92 -3.66 16.43
N SER A 76 45.84 -3.14 15.63
CA SER A 76 46.53 -1.88 15.92
C SER A 76 46.31 -0.96 14.73
N ILE A 77 45.53 0.10 14.96
CA ILE A 77 45.30 1.16 13.99
C ILE A 77 46.39 2.21 14.21
N SER A 78 47.12 2.54 13.15
CA SER A 78 48.29 3.40 13.25
C SER A 78 47.88 4.85 13.41
N GLY A 79 48.53 5.58 14.30
CA GLY A 79 48.37 7.04 14.36
C GLY A 79 49.04 7.75 13.18
N LEU A 80 48.82 9.06 13.09
CA LEU A 80 49.48 9.93 12.12
C LEU A 80 50.93 10.23 12.52
N ASP A 81 51.80 10.50 11.55
CA ASP A 81 53.23 10.80 11.75
C ASP A 81 53.60 12.10 11.04
N SER A 82 53.83 13.17 11.82
CA SER A 82 54.19 14.52 11.37
C SER A 82 55.52 14.65 10.59
N ARG A 83 56.12 13.53 10.19
CA ARG A 83 57.33 13.45 9.35
C ARG A 83 57.08 12.64 8.08
N ASN A 84 55.88 12.10 7.90
CA ASN A 84 55.50 11.21 6.83
C ASN A 84 54.34 11.79 6.02
N GLY A 85 54.61 12.82 5.21
CA GLY A 85 53.57 13.51 4.45
C GLY A 85 52.85 12.76 3.30
N THR A 86 52.80 11.43 3.38
CA THR A 86 51.92 10.57 2.58
C THR A 86 50.75 9.99 3.39
N ASP A 87 50.76 10.11 4.72
CA ASP A 87 49.67 9.65 5.59
C ASP A 87 48.44 10.56 5.56
N ASN A 88 48.53 11.79 5.05
CA ASN A 88 47.33 12.57 4.71
C ASN A 88 46.34 11.85 3.78
N MET A 89 46.80 10.91 2.95
CA MET A 89 45.97 10.09 2.07
C MET A 89 45.66 8.71 2.65
N SER A 90 46.14 8.39 3.87
CA SER A 90 45.80 7.13 4.50
C SER A 90 44.37 7.16 5.02
N ASP A 91 43.78 5.98 5.05
CA ASP A 91 42.50 5.65 5.67
C ASP A 91 42.83 4.42 6.52
N HIS A 92 43.19 4.65 7.78
CA HIS A 92 43.78 3.61 8.65
C HIS A 92 42.72 2.76 9.36
N ASP A 93 41.54 3.34 9.57
CA ASP A 93 40.33 2.78 10.14
C ASP A 93 39.35 2.22 9.10
N ASN A 94 39.59 2.46 7.80
CA ASN A 94 38.84 1.92 6.65
C ASN A 94 37.40 2.45 6.57
N ASP A 95 37.14 3.62 7.11
CA ASP A 95 35.84 4.29 7.07
C ASP A 95 35.60 5.03 5.74
N GLY A 96 36.59 5.03 4.83
CA GLY A 96 36.53 5.70 3.53
C GLY A 96 36.97 7.15 3.55
N ALA A 97 37.06 7.79 4.72
CA ALA A 97 37.59 9.12 4.86
C ALA A 97 39.12 9.06 4.93
N SER A 98 39.80 9.83 4.07
CA SER A 98 41.24 10.01 4.23
C SER A 98 41.53 10.89 5.46
N ALA A 99 42.65 10.70 6.13
CA ALA A 99 43.09 11.55 7.26
C ALA A 99 43.02 13.06 6.95
N LEU A 100 43.30 13.49 5.71
CA LEU A 100 43.15 14.88 5.29
C LEU A 100 41.69 15.35 5.24
N LEU A 101 40.77 14.47 4.83
CA LEU A 101 39.33 14.74 4.77
C LEU A 101 38.78 14.93 6.18
N GLU A 102 39.14 14.05 7.10
CA GLU A 102 38.76 14.11 8.51
C GLU A 102 39.27 15.35 9.21
N TYR A 103 40.56 15.69 9.03
CA TYR A 103 41.12 16.95 9.52
C TYR A 103 40.38 18.16 8.94
N CYS A 104 39.95 18.08 7.69
CA CYS A 104 39.27 19.15 6.98
C CYS A 104 37.78 19.28 7.32
N TRP A 105 37.14 18.26 7.89
CA TRP A 105 35.73 18.30 8.27
C TRP A 105 35.42 19.51 9.16
N PRO A 106 34.33 20.26 8.95
CA PRO A 106 33.21 20.05 8.01
C PRO A 106 33.39 20.72 6.63
N TYR A 107 34.62 20.84 6.12
CA TYR A 107 34.91 21.41 4.81
C TYR A 107 35.36 20.34 3.82
N THR A 108 34.91 20.44 2.58
CA THR A 108 35.46 19.64 1.47
C THR A 108 36.93 19.99 1.22
N LEU A 109 37.72 19.04 0.70
CA LEU A 109 39.16 19.19 0.48
C LEU A 109 39.52 20.44 -0.36
N ASP A 110 38.71 20.79 -1.35
CA ASP A 110 38.91 21.97 -2.20
C ASP A 110 38.71 23.29 -1.43
N ARG A 111 37.80 23.31 -0.46
CA ARG A 111 37.41 24.51 0.33
C ARG A 111 38.23 24.69 1.59
N CYS A 112 38.65 23.59 2.21
CA CYS A 112 39.42 23.55 3.45
C CYS A 112 40.66 24.47 3.41
N PHE A 113 41.27 24.64 2.24
CA PHE A 113 42.48 25.47 2.09
C PHE A 113 42.29 26.76 1.29
N THR A 114 41.13 26.96 0.65
CA THR A 114 40.89 28.11 -0.24
C THR A 114 39.89 29.10 0.34
N ASP A 115 38.76 28.59 0.84
CA ASP A 115 37.55 29.37 1.08
C ASP A 115 37.01 29.25 2.53
N ARG A 116 37.69 28.48 3.40
CA ARG A 116 37.28 28.34 4.82
C ARG A 116 37.39 29.66 5.58
N VAL A 117 36.36 29.96 6.38
CA VAL A 117 36.29 31.19 7.19
C VAL A 117 36.58 30.92 8.67
N SER A 118 36.39 29.68 9.15
CA SER A 118 36.73 29.24 10.49
C SER A 118 37.69 28.05 10.51
N LEU A 119 38.10 27.65 11.72
CA LEU A 119 38.90 26.43 11.94
C LEU A 119 38.06 25.18 11.66
N THR A 120 38.74 24.08 11.32
CA THR A 120 38.13 22.75 11.13
C THR A 120 37.73 22.13 12.47
N GLY A 121 36.87 21.11 12.43
CA GLY A 121 36.26 20.47 13.60
C GLY A 121 35.10 21.24 14.21
N LYS A 122 34.31 20.57 15.05
CA LYS A 122 33.17 21.13 15.79
C LYS A 122 33.69 22.04 16.91
N PRO A 123 33.33 23.33 16.92
CA PRO A 123 33.90 24.29 17.86
C PRO A 123 33.42 23.99 19.28
N GLY A 124 34.29 24.16 20.29
CA GLY A 124 33.99 23.73 21.66
C GLY A 124 32.86 24.46 22.39
N ASP A 125 32.27 25.50 21.79
CA ASP A 125 31.02 26.11 22.28
C ASP A 125 29.76 25.35 21.84
N LEU A 126 29.90 24.44 20.87
CA LEU A 126 28.85 23.55 20.35
C LEU A 126 29.07 22.09 20.77
N THR A 127 30.08 21.81 21.59
CA THR A 127 30.37 20.46 22.11
C THR A 127 30.09 20.39 23.60
N ASP A 128 29.67 19.21 24.07
CA ASP A 128 29.44 18.97 25.51
C ASP A 128 30.74 18.97 26.32
N SER A 129 31.85 18.61 25.68
CA SER A 129 33.18 18.58 26.27
C SER A 129 33.75 19.98 26.53
N GLY A 130 33.21 21.02 25.89
CA GLY A 130 33.72 22.39 25.97
C GLY A 130 35.05 22.58 25.23
N ILE A 131 35.50 21.57 24.50
CA ILE A 131 36.72 21.57 23.68
C ILE A 131 36.36 21.29 22.22
N ARG A 132 37.21 21.73 21.32
CA ARG A 132 37.01 21.46 19.89
C ARG A 132 37.16 19.97 19.64
N GLU A 133 36.23 19.41 18.89
CA GLU A 133 36.18 18.00 18.49
C GLU A 133 36.49 17.89 16.99
N TRP A 134 37.16 16.81 16.62
CA TRP A 134 37.54 16.45 15.26
C TRP A 134 37.20 14.98 15.08
N LEU A 135 36.99 14.58 13.83
CA LEU A 135 37.02 13.17 13.44
C LEU A 135 38.40 12.60 13.77
N ASP A 136 38.44 11.39 14.32
CA ASP A 136 39.66 10.71 14.74
C ASP A 136 40.09 9.72 13.65
N PRO A 137 41.21 9.96 12.91
CA PRO A 137 41.69 9.13 11.78
C PRO A 137 42.11 7.68 12.11
N ARG A 138 41.73 7.22 13.29
CA ARG A 138 42.04 5.91 13.86
C ARG A 138 40.77 5.22 14.35
N VAL A 139 39.60 5.84 14.23
CA VAL A 139 38.31 5.39 14.75
C VAL A 139 37.29 5.59 13.65
N ALA A 140 36.80 4.49 13.09
CA ALA A 140 35.92 4.53 11.93
C ALA A 140 34.55 5.19 12.19
N ASP A 141 34.11 5.22 13.43
CA ASP A 141 32.83 5.79 13.91
C ASP A 141 33.18 6.61 15.16
N THR A 142 33.42 7.91 14.95
CA THR A 142 34.02 8.80 15.96
C THR A 142 33.08 9.05 17.12
N ASP A 143 31.77 9.14 16.90
CA ASP A 143 30.78 9.44 17.91
C ASP A 143 30.06 8.20 18.49
N GLY A 144 30.24 7.04 17.86
CA GLY A 144 29.89 5.72 18.36
C GLY A 144 28.42 5.36 18.15
N ASP A 145 27.84 5.83 17.06
CA ASP A 145 26.42 5.75 16.75
C ASP A 145 26.06 4.55 15.82
N GLY A 146 27.09 3.88 15.29
CA GLY A 146 26.99 2.73 14.39
C GLY A 146 27.18 3.07 12.91
N LEU A 147 27.26 4.36 12.56
CA LEU A 147 27.53 4.87 11.23
C LEU A 147 29.02 5.26 11.12
N PRO A 148 29.74 4.83 10.07
CA PRO A 148 31.12 5.25 9.91
C PRO A 148 31.22 6.70 9.42
N ASP A 149 32.25 7.43 9.85
CA ASP A 149 32.39 8.86 9.57
C ASP A 149 32.37 9.13 8.05
N GLY A 150 33.08 8.34 7.25
CA GLY A 150 33.06 8.45 5.80
C GLY A 150 31.69 8.18 5.15
N TYR A 151 30.86 7.30 5.72
CA TYR A 151 29.47 7.11 5.26
C TYR A 151 28.64 8.36 5.52
N GLU A 152 28.71 8.92 6.72
CA GLU A 152 27.95 10.11 7.09
C GLU A 152 28.40 11.36 6.32
N ILE A 153 29.71 11.54 6.13
CA ILE A 153 30.28 12.57 5.26
C ILE A 153 29.69 12.42 3.85
N TYR A 154 29.62 11.21 3.32
CA TYR A 154 29.04 10.96 2.01
C TYR A 154 27.56 11.36 1.98
N MET A 155 26.75 10.89 2.93
CA MET A 155 25.31 11.16 3.02
C MET A 155 25.01 12.66 3.17
N CYS A 156 25.75 13.35 4.03
CA CYS A 156 25.63 14.79 4.24
C CYS A 156 26.05 15.61 3.01
N THR A 157 27.00 15.14 2.20
CA THR A 157 27.54 15.91 1.07
C THR A 157 26.98 15.48 -0.28
N GLU A 158 27.44 14.36 -0.82
CA GLU A 158 27.04 13.83 -2.14
C GLU A 158 25.64 13.18 -2.10
N GLY A 159 25.24 12.63 -0.95
CA GLY A 159 23.87 12.13 -0.69
C GLY A 159 22.82 13.23 -0.61
N GLY A 160 23.23 14.50 -0.47
CA GLY A 160 22.34 15.66 -0.53
C GLY A 160 21.54 15.94 0.74
N LEU A 161 21.93 15.33 1.88
CA LEU A 161 21.26 15.47 3.17
C LEU A 161 21.88 16.55 4.08
N GLY A 162 22.75 17.39 3.52
CA GLY A 162 23.32 18.54 4.19
C GLY A 162 23.26 19.79 3.32
N TYR A 163 23.68 20.91 3.88
CA TYR A 163 23.85 22.15 3.13
C TYR A 163 25.06 22.94 3.60
N LEU A 164 25.54 23.82 2.71
CA LEU A 164 26.66 24.70 3.00
C LEU A 164 26.19 25.96 3.69
N ASN A 165 26.73 26.23 4.87
CA ASN A 165 26.44 27.44 5.63
C ASN A 165 27.23 28.66 5.09
N THR A 166 27.01 29.83 5.71
CA THR A 166 27.65 31.10 5.30
C THR A 166 29.18 31.10 5.42
N THR A 167 29.77 30.15 6.13
CA THR A 167 31.22 29.99 6.30
C THR A 167 31.82 28.97 5.33
N ASN A 168 31.02 28.43 4.40
CA ASN A 168 31.34 27.33 3.49
C ASN A 168 31.59 25.98 4.18
N ALA A 169 31.21 25.84 5.45
CA ALA A 169 31.19 24.56 6.16
C ALA A 169 29.87 23.84 5.86
N TRP A 170 29.92 22.51 5.77
CA TRP A 170 28.73 21.70 5.74
C TRP A 170 28.01 21.74 7.09
N THR A 171 26.69 21.66 7.02
CA THR A 171 25.80 21.50 8.15
C THR A 171 24.92 20.33 7.77
N CYS A 172 25.17 19.21 8.45
CA CYS A 172 24.44 17.98 8.26
C CYS A 172 23.13 18.05 9.03
N LEU A 173 22.11 17.42 8.48
CA LEU A 173 20.76 17.45 9.05
C LEU A 173 20.47 16.18 9.85
N TRP A 174 20.97 15.02 9.39
CA TRP A 174 20.63 13.69 9.91
C TRP A 174 21.79 12.68 9.90
N PHE A 175 22.97 13.10 9.47
CA PHE A 175 24.19 12.28 9.36
C PHE A 175 25.38 13.19 9.68
N ASP A 176 25.62 13.46 10.97
CA ASP A 176 26.73 14.27 11.44
C ASP A 176 27.70 13.39 12.24
N PRO A 177 28.92 13.12 11.74
CA PRO A 177 29.88 12.18 12.36
C PRO A 177 30.49 12.64 13.70
N LEU A 178 29.87 13.64 14.33
CA LEU A 178 30.21 14.22 15.62
C LEU A 178 28.95 14.47 16.47
N ASP A 179 27.81 13.86 16.14
CA ASP A 179 26.54 13.96 16.84
C ASP A 179 25.84 12.60 16.95
N PRO A 180 26.05 11.83 18.03
CA PRO A 180 25.60 10.43 18.14
C PRO A 180 24.08 10.25 18.34
N SER A 181 23.29 11.29 18.07
CA SER A 181 21.84 11.26 18.20
C SER A 181 21.13 10.80 16.93
N ASP A 182 21.80 10.84 15.79
CA ASP A 182 21.32 10.36 14.49
C ASP A 182 21.15 8.84 14.41
N MET A 183 21.77 8.05 15.30
CA MET A 183 21.44 6.62 15.40
C MET A 183 19.95 6.29 15.64
N TRP A 184 19.18 7.25 16.19
CA TRP A 184 17.75 7.09 16.47
C TRP A 184 16.85 7.79 15.46
N GLU A 185 17.45 8.45 14.48
CA GLU A 185 16.72 9.10 13.41
C GLU A 185 16.30 8.05 12.37
N ASP A 186 15.16 8.32 11.78
CA ASP A 186 14.46 7.44 10.84
C ASP A 186 13.88 8.38 9.78
N ILE A 187 14.69 8.62 8.74
CA ILE A 187 14.54 9.82 7.91
C ILE A 187 13.77 9.58 6.63
N ASP A 188 13.25 8.37 6.41
CA ASP A 188 12.70 7.94 5.14
C ASP A 188 11.86 8.99 4.44
N ARG A 189 11.99 8.98 3.11
CA ARG A 189 11.24 9.86 2.25
C ARG A 189 9.75 9.54 2.33
N CYS A 190 8.99 10.56 2.70
CA CYS A 190 7.54 10.59 2.62
C CYS A 190 7.03 10.59 1.16
N ALA A 191 5.78 10.17 0.96
CA ALA A 191 5.10 10.24 -0.34
C ALA A 191 5.01 11.66 -0.94
N ASP A 192 5.13 12.71 -0.13
CA ASP A 192 5.17 14.12 -0.57
C ASP A 192 6.59 14.66 -0.85
N PHE A 193 7.59 13.76 -0.86
CA PHE A 193 9.03 14.02 -1.01
C PHE A 193 9.68 14.76 0.17
N THR A 194 9.00 14.89 1.32
CA THR A 194 9.65 15.30 2.57
C THR A 194 10.36 14.12 3.23
N PHE A 195 11.10 14.36 4.32
CA PHE A 195 11.85 13.34 5.07
C PHE A 195 11.30 13.21 6.50
N GLY A 196 11.50 12.04 7.10
CA GLY A 196 11.10 11.73 8.48
C GLY A 196 9.73 11.09 8.62
N CYS A 197 9.27 10.37 7.59
CA CYS A 197 8.09 9.52 7.73
C CYS A 197 8.42 8.20 8.41
N GLY A 198 9.63 7.71 8.20
CA GLY A 198 10.09 6.39 8.58
C GLY A 198 9.36 5.25 7.90
N ASP A 199 9.91 4.06 8.03
CA ASP A 199 9.39 2.83 7.46
C ASP A 199 9.14 1.74 8.52
N GLY A 200 9.38 2.07 9.79
CA GLY A 200 8.96 1.28 10.94
C GLY A 200 7.44 1.05 10.97
N PHE A 201 7.01 0.02 11.70
CA PHE A 201 5.60 -0.36 11.77
C PHE A 201 5.15 -0.74 13.18
N ASP A 202 3.86 -0.53 13.46
CA ASP A 202 3.22 -0.79 14.75
C ASP A 202 3.07 -2.30 15.03
N VAL A 203 4.17 -2.91 15.50
CA VAL A 203 4.30 -4.35 15.72
C VAL A 203 3.25 -4.84 16.72
N ASP A 204 3.00 -4.09 17.79
CA ASP A 204 2.06 -4.49 18.85
C ASP A 204 0.61 -4.04 18.63
N ARG A 205 0.35 -3.30 17.54
CA ARG A 205 -0.95 -2.80 17.10
C ARG A 205 -1.62 -1.87 18.11
N ASN A 206 -0.84 -1.05 18.82
CA ASN A 206 -1.35 -0.09 19.80
C ASN A 206 -1.74 1.27 19.17
N GLY A 207 -1.43 1.47 17.89
CA GLY A 207 -1.68 2.66 17.08
C GLY A 207 -0.56 3.71 17.14
N ILE A 208 0.61 3.39 17.68
CA ILE A 208 1.75 4.29 17.87
C ILE A 208 3.02 3.51 17.55
N ILE A 209 3.83 4.02 16.62
CA ILE A 209 5.19 3.53 16.39
C ILE A 209 6.12 4.17 17.43
N ASP A 210 6.69 3.36 18.32
CA ASP A 210 7.68 3.82 19.30
C ASP A 210 9.14 3.62 18.85
N ASP A 211 10.11 4.07 19.66
CA ASP A 211 11.54 3.97 19.31
C ASP A 211 12.06 2.53 19.16
N THR A 212 11.28 1.51 19.59
CA THR A 212 11.61 0.09 19.40
C THR A 212 10.93 -0.54 18.18
N GLU A 213 10.10 0.23 17.48
CA GLU A 213 9.33 -0.17 16.30
C GLU A 213 9.76 0.57 15.02
N LYS A 214 10.65 1.55 15.16
CA LYS A 214 11.36 2.17 14.04
C LYS A 214 12.40 1.22 13.47
N TYR A 215 12.70 1.40 12.20
CA TYR A 215 13.89 0.84 11.58
C TYR A 215 14.79 2.04 11.25
N THR A 216 15.83 2.19 12.04
CA THR A 216 16.63 3.43 12.11
C THR A 216 17.71 3.47 11.04
N ASN A 217 18.21 4.68 10.72
CA ASN A 217 19.28 4.87 9.75
C ASN A 217 20.50 3.94 9.99
N SER A 218 20.86 3.72 11.26
CA SER A 218 21.98 2.84 11.65
C SER A 218 21.65 1.36 11.43
N GLU A 219 20.42 0.94 11.69
CA GLU A 219 19.96 -0.44 11.45
C GLU A 219 19.92 -0.75 9.95
N GLU A 220 19.46 0.21 9.16
CA GLU A 220 19.45 0.16 7.70
C GLU A 220 20.84 0.05 7.09
N TYR A 221 21.75 0.92 7.52
CA TYR A 221 23.14 0.88 7.09
C TYR A 221 23.80 -0.48 7.40
N LEU A 222 23.57 -1.01 8.60
CA LEU A 222 24.15 -2.26 9.07
C LEU A 222 23.43 -3.50 8.53
N PHE A 223 22.38 -3.35 7.74
CA PHE A 223 21.63 -4.47 7.21
C PHE A 223 22.53 -5.43 6.40
N GLY A 224 22.39 -6.73 6.69
CA GLY A 224 23.15 -7.78 6.02
C GLY A 224 24.63 -7.91 6.46
N THR A 225 25.08 -7.13 7.43
CA THR A 225 26.44 -7.29 8.00
C THR A 225 26.60 -8.67 8.66
N PRO A 226 27.80 -9.29 8.59
CA PRO A 226 28.07 -10.55 9.29
C PRO A 226 27.97 -10.42 10.82
N ASP A 227 27.58 -11.49 11.53
CA ASP A 227 27.51 -11.53 13.02
C ASP A 227 28.79 -11.07 13.75
N ASN A 228 29.94 -11.14 13.09
CA ASN A 228 31.23 -10.76 13.65
C ASN A 228 31.72 -9.39 13.18
N TRP A 229 30.91 -8.64 12.43
CA TRP A 229 31.22 -7.30 11.93
C TRP A 229 31.46 -6.33 13.09
N VAL A 230 32.52 -5.54 12.99
CA VAL A 230 32.85 -4.48 13.94
C VAL A 230 33.31 -3.30 13.11
N THR A 231 32.57 -2.19 13.15
CA THR A 231 32.84 -0.99 12.34
C THR A 231 34.28 -0.52 12.48
N GLU A 232 34.82 -0.47 13.70
CA GLU A 232 36.19 0.00 13.95
C GLU A 232 37.28 -0.99 13.47
N ARG A 233 36.90 -2.21 13.09
CA ARG A 233 37.81 -3.18 12.46
C ARG A 233 37.64 -3.23 10.94
N ASP A 234 36.39 -3.39 10.53
CA ASP A 234 36.03 -3.78 9.17
C ASP A 234 35.75 -2.57 8.28
N GLY A 235 35.55 -1.38 8.88
CA GLY A 235 35.36 -0.13 8.17
C GLY A 235 33.97 -0.03 7.53
N LEU A 236 33.95 0.35 6.25
CA LEU A 236 32.71 0.55 5.50
C LEU A 236 32.01 -0.73 5.02
N TRP A 237 30.70 -0.76 5.22
CA TRP A 237 29.78 -1.74 4.65
C TRP A 237 29.35 -1.38 3.21
N CYS A 238 30.29 -1.53 2.28
CA CYS A 238 30.07 -1.33 0.84
C CYS A 238 30.85 -2.33 -0.02
N PHE A 239 30.60 -2.31 -1.32
CA PHE A 239 31.39 -3.04 -2.33
C PHE A 239 31.73 -2.13 -3.51
N GLY A 240 32.95 -2.24 -4.03
CA GLY A 240 33.42 -1.47 -5.19
C GLY A 240 33.97 -0.09 -4.80
N GLU A 241 33.78 0.91 -5.67
CA GLU A 241 34.25 2.28 -5.45
C GLU A 241 33.07 3.22 -5.16
N ILE A 242 33.10 3.91 -4.01
CA ILE A 242 32.17 4.98 -3.67
C ILE A 242 32.81 6.33 -4.00
N ASN A 243 32.05 7.22 -4.65
CA ASN A 243 32.54 8.57 -4.97
C ASN A 243 32.89 9.33 -3.68
N LEU A 244 33.87 10.25 -3.74
CA LEU A 244 34.43 11.00 -2.59
C LEU A 244 35.30 10.19 -1.62
N LEU A 245 35.03 8.89 -1.45
CA LEU A 245 35.71 8.02 -0.48
C LEU A 245 36.92 7.30 -1.09
N ASN A 246 37.76 6.74 -0.23
CA ASN A 246 38.93 5.98 -0.64
C ASN A 246 38.54 4.63 -1.30
N SER A 247 39.18 4.30 -2.42
CA SER A 247 38.78 3.18 -3.29
C SER A 247 39.03 1.79 -2.70
N ASP A 248 39.81 1.70 -1.61
CA ASP A 248 40.20 0.44 -1.00
C ASP A 248 39.47 0.12 0.33
N SER A 249 38.56 1.00 0.77
CA SER A 249 37.92 0.98 2.10
C SER A 249 36.72 0.02 2.18
N CYS A 250 36.02 -0.18 1.05
CA CYS A 250 34.94 -1.15 0.99
C CYS A 250 35.44 -2.58 1.22
N GLN A 251 34.64 -3.38 1.93
CA GLN A 251 34.91 -4.80 2.06
C GLN A 251 34.92 -5.53 0.69
N LYS A 252 35.59 -6.68 0.64
CA LYS A 252 35.90 -7.41 -0.63
C LYS A 252 35.31 -8.82 -0.69
N ILE A 253 34.50 -9.20 0.28
CA ILE A 253 33.99 -10.58 0.46
C ILE A 253 32.57 -10.72 -0.11
N VAL A 254 31.70 -9.77 0.22
CA VAL A 254 30.29 -9.72 -0.18
C VAL A 254 30.17 -8.75 -1.35
N GLU A 255 29.54 -9.18 -2.44
CA GLU A 255 29.31 -8.35 -3.62
C GLU A 255 27.80 -8.10 -3.74
N ARG A 256 27.42 -6.89 -4.14
CA ARG A 256 26.03 -6.56 -4.44
C ARG A 256 25.62 -7.25 -5.73
N GLN A 257 24.39 -7.74 -5.77
CA GLN A 257 23.81 -8.45 -6.91
C GLN A 257 23.76 -7.57 -8.18
N THR A 258 23.84 -6.24 -8.04
CA THR A 258 23.78 -5.25 -9.13
C THR A 258 25.11 -4.55 -9.42
N GLY A 259 26.19 -4.83 -8.69
CA GLY A 259 27.53 -4.26 -8.90
C GLY A 259 28.08 -3.50 -7.69
N ASP A 260 28.51 -2.25 -7.89
CA ASP A 260 29.14 -1.43 -6.84
C ASP A 260 28.07 -0.66 -6.04
N GLY A 261 28.35 -0.35 -4.76
CA GLY A 261 27.50 0.48 -3.90
C GLY A 261 27.49 0.07 -2.43
N TRP A 262 26.61 0.71 -1.67
CA TRP A 262 26.27 0.33 -0.29
C TRP A 262 25.62 -1.04 -0.25
N LEU A 263 25.85 -1.78 0.84
CA LEU A 263 25.33 -3.13 1.02
C LEU A 263 24.12 -3.21 1.97
N GLY A 264 23.86 -2.20 2.80
CA GLY A 264 22.63 -2.08 3.59
C GLY A 264 21.40 -1.71 2.73
N SER A 265 20.26 -1.47 3.39
CA SER A 265 19.14 -0.73 2.79
C SER A 265 19.51 0.77 2.67
N ASP A 266 18.72 1.55 1.94
CA ASP A 266 18.97 2.98 1.72
C ASP A 266 18.16 3.82 2.71
N PRO A 267 18.79 4.47 3.72
CA PRO A 267 18.07 5.20 4.77
C PRO A 267 17.23 6.40 4.34
N THR A 268 17.18 6.66 3.04
CA THR A 268 16.40 7.74 2.47
C THR A 268 15.12 7.26 1.81
N GLU A 269 14.92 5.96 1.65
CA GLU A 269 13.80 5.37 0.92
C GLU A 269 13.18 4.25 1.75
N SER A 270 11.89 4.38 2.05
CA SER A 270 11.16 3.43 2.91
C SER A 270 11.00 2.03 2.35
N ASP A 271 11.42 1.81 1.10
CA ASP A 271 11.22 0.60 0.30
C ASP A 271 12.39 0.55 -0.72
N SER A 272 13.51 0.01 -0.25
CA SER A 272 14.85 0.11 -0.84
C SER A 272 15.17 -1.00 -1.84
N ASP A 273 14.16 -1.70 -2.38
CA ASP A 273 14.42 -2.75 -3.35
C ASP A 273 15.09 -2.24 -4.62
N TYR A 274 16.36 -2.56 -4.78
CA TYR A 274 17.11 -2.13 -5.96
C TYR A 274 17.24 -3.23 -7.02
N TYR A 275 16.83 -4.46 -6.74
CA TYR A 275 16.89 -5.56 -7.71
C TYR A 275 15.75 -6.56 -7.61
N SER A 276 15.52 -7.30 -8.69
CA SER A 276 14.65 -8.47 -8.72
C SER A 276 15.33 -9.65 -9.40
N TRP A 277 14.96 -10.88 -9.04
CA TRP A 277 15.41 -12.11 -9.65
C TRP A 277 14.53 -12.48 -10.86
N ALA A 278 15.12 -12.37 -12.05
CA ALA A 278 14.58 -12.99 -13.26
C ALA A 278 15.23 -14.37 -13.45
N GLU A 279 14.57 -15.42 -12.92
CA GLU A 279 15.05 -16.81 -12.88
C GLU A 279 16.37 -17.01 -12.10
N VAL A 280 17.51 -16.66 -12.71
CA VAL A 280 18.86 -16.86 -12.15
C VAL A 280 19.72 -15.59 -12.31
N ILE A 281 19.14 -14.51 -12.81
CA ILE A 281 19.84 -13.25 -13.08
C ILE A 281 19.17 -12.16 -12.24
N SER A 282 19.97 -11.41 -11.50
CA SER A 282 19.55 -10.19 -10.83
C SER A 282 19.43 -9.06 -11.85
N VAL A 283 18.28 -8.38 -11.85
CA VAL A 283 17.99 -7.25 -12.71
C VAL A 283 17.76 -6.04 -11.83
N GLY A 284 18.53 -4.98 -12.05
CA GLY A 284 18.32 -3.72 -11.34
C GLY A 284 16.97 -3.09 -11.70
N LEU A 285 16.27 -2.59 -10.69
CA LEU A 285 14.98 -1.93 -10.86
C LEU A 285 15.17 -0.49 -11.38
N ALA A 286 14.24 -0.06 -12.24
CA ALA A 286 14.24 1.32 -12.75
C ALA A 286 13.60 2.31 -11.77
N VAL A 287 12.66 1.81 -10.97
CA VAL A 287 12.04 2.46 -9.82
C VAL A 287 12.21 1.46 -8.68
N PRO A 288 12.95 1.81 -7.62
CA PRO A 288 13.08 0.95 -6.46
C PRO A 288 11.73 0.65 -5.82
N GLY A 289 11.69 -0.47 -5.13
CA GLY A 289 10.59 -0.89 -4.28
C GLY A 289 9.62 -1.90 -4.88
N ASP A 290 9.05 -2.73 -4.01
CA ASP A 290 8.01 -3.71 -4.32
C ASP A 290 6.66 -3.45 -3.62
N GLY A 291 6.62 -2.44 -2.76
CA GLY A 291 5.44 -2.03 -1.99
C GLY A 291 5.41 -2.55 -0.56
N ILE A 292 6.43 -3.30 -0.12
CA ILE A 292 6.64 -3.67 1.28
C ILE A 292 7.75 -2.77 1.86
N PRO A 293 7.56 -2.13 3.04
CA PRO A 293 8.61 -1.30 3.64
C PRO A 293 9.78 -2.12 4.21
N ASP A 294 10.99 -1.57 4.19
CA ASP A 294 12.20 -2.30 4.59
C ASP A 294 12.12 -2.78 6.05
N GLY A 295 11.62 -1.94 6.96
CA GLY A 295 11.41 -2.29 8.36
C GLY A 295 10.49 -3.50 8.55
N TRP A 296 9.45 -3.64 7.71
CA TRP A 296 8.59 -4.84 7.69
C TRP A 296 9.36 -6.06 7.21
N GLU A 297 10.05 -5.93 6.08
CA GLU A 297 10.83 -7.00 5.47
C GLU A 297 11.86 -7.58 6.44
N VAL A 298 12.66 -6.72 7.07
CA VAL A 298 13.70 -7.14 8.02
C VAL A 298 13.10 -7.85 9.23
N HIS A 299 11.97 -7.36 9.75
CA HIS A 299 11.30 -7.99 10.89
C HIS A 299 10.83 -9.42 10.58
N TYR A 300 10.34 -9.65 9.36
CA TYR A 300 9.85 -10.96 8.92
C TYR A 300 10.90 -11.82 8.20
N GLY A 301 12.12 -11.30 8.03
CA GLY A 301 13.27 -12.03 7.47
C GLY A 301 13.31 -12.07 5.94
N LEU A 302 12.70 -11.08 5.29
CA LEU A 302 12.82 -10.79 3.85
C LEU A 302 14.08 -9.94 3.59
N ASP A 303 14.47 -9.77 2.33
CA ASP A 303 15.65 -8.98 1.95
C ASP A 303 15.17 -7.64 1.36
N PRO A 304 15.30 -6.49 2.07
CA PRO A 304 14.79 -5.14 1.73
C PRO A 304 15.50 -4.46 0.55
N ARG A 305 16.01 -5.29 -0.32
CA ARG A 305 16.84 -4.98 -1.47
C ARG A 305 16.34 -5.77 -2.67
N ASN A 306 15.53 -6.81 -2.45
CA ASN A 306 15.11 -7.84 -3.36
C ASN A 306 13.58 -7.87 -3.54
N ALA A 307 13.07 -7.07 -4.47
CA ALA A 307 11.66 -6.98 -4.87
C ALA A 307 10.97 -8.30 -5.32
N SER A 308 11.69 -9.41 -5.39
CA SER A 308 11.14 -10.71 -5.80
C SER A 308 10.61 -11.53 -4.65
N ASP A 309 10.96 -11.23 -3.41
CA ASP A 309 10.40 -11.93 -2.27
C ASP A 309 9.00 -11.44 -1.90
N ALA A 310 8.57 -10.22 -2.25
CA ALA A 310 7.16 -9.80 -2.10
C ALA A 310 6.14 -10.80 -2.65
N ILE A 311 6.43 -11.42 -3.80
CA ILE A 311 5.50 -12.35 -4.48
C ILE A 311 5.68 -13.81 -4.06
N ILE A 312 6.61 -14.09 -3.16
CA ILE A 312 6.85 -15.44 -2.64
C ILE A 312 5.95 -15.66 -1.42
N ASP A 313 5.35 -16.84 -1.35
CA ASP A 313 4.71 -17.37 -0.16
C ASP A 313 5.77 -18.12 0.66
N SER A 314 6.34 -17.42 1.65
CA SER A 314 7.52 -17.90 2.39
C SER A 314 7.19 -18.99 3.40
N ASP A 315 5.97 -19.00 3.94
CA ASP A 315 5.53 -19.92 4.99
C ASP A 315 4.61 -21.05 4.49
N SER A 316 4.22 -21.00 3.21
CA SER A 316 3.43 -21.99 2.49
C SER A 316 2.02 -22.19 3.05
N ASP A 317 1.37 -21.11 3.49
CA ASP A 317 0.05 -21.12 4.12
C ASP A 317 -1.12 -20.90 3.12
N GLY A 318 -0.80 -20.69 1.84
CA GLY A 318 -1.75 -20.60 0.74
C GLY A 318 -2.80 -21.71 0.66
N TRP A 319 -3.93 -21.42 0.02
CA TRP A 319 -5.10 -22.28 -0.05
C TRP A 319 -5.52 -22.58 -1.51
N ASP A 320 -5.61 -23.86 -1.85
CA ASP A 320 -6.15 -24.34 -3.13
C ASP A 320 -7.65 -24.01 -3.27
N LEU A 321 -7.93 -22.82 -3.80
CA LEU A 321 -9.24 -22.19 -3.88
C LEU A 321 -10.19 -22.99 -4.80
N ASP A 322 -9.70 -23.40 -5.97
CA ASP A 322 -10.48 -24.11 -6.98
C ASP A 322 -10.47 -25.64 -6.83
N ARG A 323 -9.65 -26.16 -5.92
CA ARG A 323 -9.47 -27.58 -5.58
C ARG A 323 -8.92 -28.39 -6.75
N ASP A 324 -8.13 -27.78 -7.62
CA ASP A 324 -7.48 -28.47 -8.72
C ASP A 324 -6.22 -29.27 -8.30
N GLY A 325 -5.79 -29.08 -7.04
CA GLY A 325 -4.65 -29.75 -6.41
C GLY A 325 -3.34 -28.98 -6.53
N TYR A 326 -3.37 -27.74 -7.01
CA TYR A 326 -2.22 -26.84 -7.09
C TYR A 326 -2.50 -25.55 -6.33
N ILE A 327 -1.43 -24.95 -5.82
CA ILE A 327 -1.42 -23.57 -5.34
C ILE A 327 -0.64 -22.80 -6.40
N ILE A 328 -1.31 -21.88 -7.11
CA ILE A 328 -0.66 -21.08 -8.15
C ILE A 328 0.10 -19.93 -7.47
N PRO A 329 1.41 -19.78 -7.72
CA PRO A 329 2.18 -18.67 -7.18
C PRO A 329 1.83 -17.35 -7.87
N ASP A 330 1.89 -16.26 -7.11
CA ASP A 330 1.74 -14.92 -7.63
C ASP A 330 2.90 -14.58 -8.58
N THR A 331 2.56 -13.98 -9.73
CA THR A 331 3.56 -13.60 -10.75
C THR A 331 4.01 -12.15 -10.64
N SER A 332 3.22 -11.32 -9.96
CA SER A 332 3.51 -9.92 -9.69
C SER A 332 2.57 -9.39 -8.62
N VAL A 333 3.04 -8.40 -7.87
CA VAL A 333 2.28 -7.63 -6.87
C VAL A 333 0.94 -7.12 -7.42
N ALA A 334 0.92 -6.63 -8.66
CA ALA A 334 -0.28 -6.08 -9.32
C ALA A 334 -1.29 -7.14 -9.78
N THR A 335 -0.88 -8.41 -9.89
CA THR A 335 -1.74 -9.51 -10.33
C THR A 335 -2.06 -10.48 -9.20
N SER A 336 -1.60 -10.19 -7.99
CA SER A 336 -1.79 -11.04 -6.82
C SER A 336 -3.26 -11.34 -6.62
N SER A 337 -3.58 -12.62 -6.45
CA SER A 337 -4.95 -13.05 -6.20
C SER A 337 -5.04 -13.70 -4.84
N TRP A 338 -5.81 -13.04 -3.96
CA TRP A 338 -5.97 -13.46 -2.57
C TRP A 338 -6.16 -14.96 -2.41
N GLY A 339 -5.20 -15.57 -1.72
CA GLY A 339 -5.39 -16.84 -1.04
C GLY A 339 -4.97 -18.10 -1.79
N GLU A 340 -4.50 -18.04 -3.04
CA GLU A 340 -3.86 -19.24 -3.63
C GLU A 340 -2.47 -19.45 -3.05
N SER A 341 -1.48 -18.61 -3.41
CA SER A 341 -0.20 -18.60 -2.72
C SER A 341 -0.25 -17.84 -1.41
N PHE A 342 -0.98 -16.74 -1.32
CA PHE A 342 -0.91 -15.84 -0.17
C PHE A 342 0.53 -15.35 0.07
N SER A 343 0.98 -14.46 -0.81
CA SER A 343 2.36 -13.97 -0.84
C SER A 343 2.68 -12.99 0.30
N ASN A 344 3.98 -12.77 0.57
CA ASN A 344 4.46 -11.83 1.59
C ASN A 344 3.85 -10.42 1.44
N TYR A 345 3.63 -9.97 0.20
CA TYR A 345 2.96 -8.70 -0.08
C TYR A 345 1.48 -8.73 0.32
N GLU A 346 0.78 -9.82 0.04
CA GLU A 346 -0.61 -10.00 0.47
C GLU A 346 -0.71 -9.97 2.00
N GLU A 347 0.22 -10.58 2.72
CA GLU A 347 0.31 -10.50 4.18
C GLU A 347 0.54 -9.07 4.68
N TYR A 348 1.48 -8.34 4.09
CA TYR A 348 1.73 -6.94 4.43
C TYR A 348 0.49 -6.08 4.21
N MET A 349 -0.21 -6.26 3.08
CA MET A 349 -1.42 -5.51 2.78
C MET A 349 -2.54 -5.76 3.81
N ILE A 350 -2.67 -6.98 4.34
CA ILE A 350 -3.59 -7.27 5.46
C ILE A 350 -3.19 -6.51 6.72
N PHE A 351 -1.89 -6.40 7.02
CA PHE A 351 -1.45 -5.63 8.17
C PHE A 351 -1.77 -4.15 7.99
N TYR A 352 -1.38 -3.59 6.84
CA TYR A 352 -1.53 -2.17 6.52
C TYR A 352 -2.99 -1.72 6.56
N ASP A 353 -3.91 -2.51 6.01
CA ASP A 353 -5.34 -2.18 5.99
C ASP A 353 -6.14 -2.73 7.17
N GLN A 354 -5.47 -3.32 8.17
CA GLN A 354 -6.08 -3.98 9.33
C GLN A 354 -7.03 -5.13 8.99
N GLY A 355 -6.80 -5.82 7.87
CA GLY A 355 -7.57 -6.96 7.37
C GLY A 355 -8.85 -6.56 6.64
N VAL A 356 -9.00 -5.31 6.25
CA VAL A 356 -10.22 -4.79 5.65
C VAL A 356 -10.38 -5.29 4.21
N SER A 357 -9.33 -5.44 3.40
CA SER A 357 -9.46 -6.00 2.06
C SER A 357 -9.94 -7.45 2.05
N VAL A 358 -9.58 -8.24 3.07
CA VAL A 358 -9.83 -9.69 3.12
C VAL A 358 -11.03 -10.10 3.98
N THR A 359 -11.57 -9.22 4.82
CA THR A 359 -12.71 -9.56 5.68
C THR A 359 -14.04 -9.42 4.92
N PRO A 360 -14.70 -10.51 4.49
CA PRO A 360 -15.98 -10.43 3.80
C PRO A 360 -17.10 -9.99 4.75
N GLY A 361 -18.20 -9.49 4.20
CA GLY A 361 -19.40 -9.16 4.97
C GLY A 361 -20.05 -7.86 4.54
N LEU A 362 -20.80 -7.27 5.46
CA LEU A 362 -21.47 -5.99 5.28
C LEU A 362 -20.68 -4.88 5.96
N ARG A 363 -20.55 -3.74 5.29
CA ARG A 363 -19.97 -2.51 5.86
C ARG A 363 -20.98 -1.38 5.85
N SER A 364 -20.93 -0.53 6.86
CA SER A 364 -21.77 0.67 6.92
C SER A 364 -20.97 1.89 7.37
N ILE A 365 -21.23 3.02 6.72
CA ILE A 365 -20.69 4.32 7.07
C ILE A 365 -21.81 5.35 7.12
N ASP A 366 -21.73 6.31 8.05
CA ASP A 366 -22.68 7.41 8.14
C ASP A 366 -22.33 8.48 7.09
N LEU A 367 -23.24 8.73 6.15
CA LEU A 367 -23.04 9.75 5.10
C LEU A 367 -22.87 11.17 5.66
N SER A 368 -23.26 11.43 6.90
CA SER A 368 -23.16 12.75 7.54
C SER A 368 -21.84 13.00 8.26
N GLN A 369 -21.05 11.96 8.50
CA GLN A 369 -19.72 12.05 9.14
C GLN A 369 -18.65 11.63 8.13
N SER A 370 -17.67 12.49 7.92
CA SER A 370 -16.51 12.21 7.06
C SER A 370 -15.36 11.57 7.84
N ASP A 371 -15.62 11.04 9.04
CA ASP A 371 -14.60 10.32 9.81
C ASP A 371 -14.57 8.86 9.33
N ASP A 372 -13.37 8.33 9.06
CA ASP A 372 -13.11 7.01 8.44
C ASP A 372 -13.58 5.79 9.26
N SER A 373 -14.36 5.98 10.33
CA SER A 373 -14.89 4.88 11.12
C SER A 373 -16.12 4.28 10.46
N PHE A 374 -15.96 3.16 9.76
CA PHE A 374 -17.05 2.29 9.32
C PHE A 374 -17.29 1.15 10.32
N SER A 375 -18.50 0.59 10.30
CA SER A 375 -18.84 -0.64 11.04
C SER A 375 -18.83 -1.84 10.12
N THR A 376 -18.38 -2.99 10.62
CA THR A 376 -18.33 -4.26 9.89
C THR A 376 -19.29 -5.27 10.53
N TYR A 377 -19.95 -6.06 9.70
CA TYR A 377 -20.83 -7.15 10.11
C TYR A 377 -20.51 -8.41 9.30
N ASP A 378 -20.19 -9.48 10.01
CA ASP A 378 -19.89 -10.82 9.49
C ASP A 378 -20.50 -11.91 10.41
N GLN A 379 -20.11 -13.18 10.21
CA GLN A 379 -20.58 -14.29 11.05
C GLN A 379 -20.10 -14.24 12.51
N SER A 380 -19.02 -13.53 12.81
CA SER A 380 -18.36 -13.42 14.12
C SER A 380 -18.79 -12.19 14.94
N THR A 381 -19.30 -11.17 14.26
CA THR A 381 -19.75 -9.90 14.85
C THR A 381 -21.05 -10.02 15.66
N SER A 382 -21.39 -8.96 16.39
CA SER A 382 -22.67 -8.82 17.09
C SER A 382 -23.24 -7.42 16.79
N PRO A 383 -24.31 -7.30 15.99
CA PRO A 383 -25.15 -8.37 15.43
C PRO A 383 -24.47 -9.20 14.32
N GLN A 384 -24.71 -10.51 14.33
CA GLN A 384 -24.09 -11.46 13.39
C GLN A 384 -24.89 -11.57 12.06
N LEU A 385 -24.19 -11.92 10.97
CA LEU A 385 -24.79 -12.41 9.72
C LEU A 385 -24.87 -13.94 9.71
N VAL A 386 -25.77 -14.50 8.88
CA VAL A 386 -25.80 -15.96 8.62
C VAL A 386 -24.49 -16.40 7.99
N ASP A 387 -24.08 -15.67 6.95
CA ASP A 387 -22.87 -15.91 6.19
C ASP A 387 -22.28 -14.58 5.70
N ALA A 388 -20.96 -14.55 5.53
CA ALA A 388 -20.23 -13.34 5.17
C ALA A 388 -20.15 -13.13 3.65
N ALA A 389 -20.44 -14.14 2.82
CA ALA A 389 -20.50 -14.01 1.36
C ALA A 389 -21.81 -13.33 0.93
N VAL A 390 -21.88 -12.03 1.22
CA VAL A 390 -23.03 -11.17 0.90
C VAL A 390 -23.01 -10.81 -0.59
N HIS A 391 -24.13 -11.06 -1.27
CA HIS A 391 -24.30 -10.73 -2.69
C HIS A 391 -25.43 -9.73 -2.94
N THR A 392 -26.45 -9.68 -2.08
CA THR A 392 -27.63 -8.80 -2.24
C THR A 392 -28.01 -8.12 -0.94
N ILE A 393 -28.39 -6.85 -1.01
CA ILE A 393 -28.86 -6.07 0.13
C ILE A 393 -30.12 -5.31 -0.30
N ILE A 394 -31.23 -5.50 0.42
CA ILE A 394 -32.51 -4.84 0.17
C ILE A 394 -32.85 -3.98 1.39
N SER A 395 -33.15 -2.70 1.20
CA SER A 395 -33.51 -1.79 2.28
C SER A 395 -35.02 -1.78 2.54
N ASP A 396 -35.40 -1.90 3.81
CA ASP A 396 -36.76 -1.72 4.32
C ASP A 396 -36.83 -0.43 5.14
N ASN A 397 -36.87 0.69 4.43
CA ASN A 397 -36.89 2.05 5.01
C ASN A 397 -38.11 2.32 5.90
N GLN A 398 -39.17 1.49 5.82
CA GLN A 398 -40.34 1.68 6.69
C GLN A 398 -40.10 1.14 8.10
N ARG A 399 -39.15 0.21 8.25
CA ARG A 399 -38.86 -0.50 9.50
C ARG A 399 -37.43 -0.30 9.99
N ASP A 400 -36.66 0.54 9.31
CA ASP A 400 -35.24 0.82 9.56
C ASP A 400 -34.40 -0.48 9.57
N ARG A 401 -34.63 -1.36 8.60
CA ARG A 401 -34.00 -2.68 8.49
C ARG A 401 -33.40 -2.96 7.11
N LEU A 402 -32.46 -3.90 7.08
CA LEU A 402 -31.88 -4.45 5.88
C LEU A 402 -32.17 -5.96 5.78
N LEU A 403 -32.54 -6.42 4.59
CA LEU A 403 -32.54 -7.84 4.24
C LEU A 403 -31.23 -8.12 3.49
N VAL A 404 -30.34 -8.88 4.13
CA VAL A 404 -29.01 -9.23 3.61
C VAL A 404 -29.05 -10.67 3.10
N GLY A 405 -28.93 -10.84 1.78
CA GLY A 405 -28.80 -12.13 1.13
C GLY A 405 -27.34 -12.55 1.04
N SER A 406 -27.03 -13.68 1.67
CA SER A 406 -25.72 -14.33 1.70
C SER A 406 -25.81 -15.75 1.13
N GLU A 407 -24.67 -16.34 0.75
CA GLU A 407 -24.62 -17.63 0.05
C GLU A 407 -25.45 -18.74 0.75
N PHE A 408 -25.42 -18.77 2.08
CA PHE A 408 -26.09 -19.81 2.88
C PHE A 408 -27.32 -19.34 3.66
N GLY A 409 -27.79 -18.11 3.47
CA GLY A 409 -28.94 -17.61 4.21
C GLY A 409 -29.31 -16.15 4.00
N ILE A 410 -30.37 -15.75 4.70
CA ILE A 410 -30.89 -14.40 4.71
C ILE A 410 -30.81 -13.87 6.14
N THR A 411 -30.23 -12.68 6.30
CA THR A 411 -30.18 -11.98 7.60
C THR A 411 -31.07 -10.76 7.54
N ILE A 412 -31.99 -10.62 8.50
CA ILE A 412 -32.70 -9.35 8.73
C ILE A 412 -31.91 -8.58 9.77
N LEU A 413 -31.27 -7.50 9.36
CA LEU A 413 -30.40 -6.67 10.18
C LEU A 413 -31.08 -5.34 10.52
N ASP A 414 -31.11 -4.99 11.80
CA ASP A 414 -31.43 -3.67 12.32
C ASP A 414 -30.12 -3.06 12.88
N PRO A 415 -29.42 -2.23 12.08
CA PRO A 415 -28.12 -1.69 12.46
C PRO A 415 -28.21 -0.62 13.56
N PHE A 416 -29.40 -0.05 13.82
CA PHE A 416 -29.56 1.00 14.82
C PHE A 416 -29.82 0.45 16.23
N ASN A 417 -30.40 -0.75 16.31
CA ASN A 417 -30.69 -1.43 17.57
C ASN A 417 -29.75 -2.60 17.87
N ASP A 418 -28.77 -2.88 17.00
CA ASP A 418 -27.84 -4.02 17.08
C ASP A 418 -28.57 -5.38 17.14
N ILE A 419 -29.60 -5.57 16.32
CA ILE A 419 -30.40 -6.80 16.29
C ILE A 419 -30.32 -7.44 14.92
N SER A 420 -29.99 -8.73 14.86
CA SER A 420 -30.16 -9.55 13.66
C SER A 420 -31.09 -10.73 13.88
N THR A 421 -31.85 -11.09 12.84
CA THR A 421 -32.62 -12.33 12.75
C THR A 421 -32.07 -13.17 11.62
N LEU A 422 -31.64 -14.39 11.94
CA LEU A 422 -30.99 -15.30 11.02
C LEU A 422 -31.97 -16.30 10.41
N ILE A 423 -31.93 -16.45 9.09
CA ILE A 423 -32.71 -17.44 8.34
C ILE A 423 -31.74 -18.27 7.49
N GLU A 424 -31.37 -19.44 8.00
CA GLU A 424 -30.45 -20.37 7.32
C GLU A 424 -31.16 -21.15 6.21
N LEU A 425 -30.46 -21.38 5.10
CA LEU A 425 -30.93 -22.24 4.02
C LEU A 425 -30.64 -23.72 4.32
N PRO A 426 -31.48 -24.64 3.81
CA PRO A 426 -31.20 -26.07 3.90
C PRO A 426 -29.86 -26.45 3.27
N SER A 427 -29.18 -27.45 3.82
CA SER A 427 -27.85 -27.88 3.35
C SER A 427 -27.83 -28.23 1.85
N GLY A 428 -26.82 -27.70 1.14
CA GLY A 428 -26.63 -27.90 -0.30
C GLY A 428 -27.45 -26.97 -1.20
N LEU A 429 -28.18 -26.01 -0.63
CA LEU A 429 -28.68 -24.84 -1.34
C LEU A 429 -27.67 -23.69 -1.19
N VAL A 430 -27.50 -22.97 -2.29
CA VAL A 430 -26.67 -21.76 -2.41
C VAL A 430 -27.59 -20.69 -2.98
N LEU A 431 -27.70 -19.55 -2.30
CA LEU A 431 -28.45 -18.38 -2.78
C LEU A 431 -27.53 -17.54 -3.67
N ASN A 432 -27.97 -17.30 -4.90
CA ASN A 432 -27.22 -16.54 -5.89
C ASN A 432 -27.75 -15.11 -6.04
N SER A 433 -29.07 -14.92 -5.93
CA SER A 433 -29.70 -13.61 -6.07
C SER A 433 -31.06 -13.56 -5.35
N MET A 434 -31.47 -12.36 -4.96
CA MET A 434 -32.68 -12.08 -4.20
C MET A 434 -33.31 -10.78 -4.71
N MET A 435 -34.64 -10.78 -4.87
CA MET A 435 -35.40 -9.59 -5.28
C MET A 435 -36.71 -9.50 -4.48
N ASP A 436 -37.02 -8.29 -4.03
CA ASP A 436 -38.31 -7.95 -3.46
C ASP A 436 -39.36 -7.69 -4.56
N TRP A 437 -40.58 -8.15 -4.33
CA TRP A 437 -41.70 -7.89 -5.23
C TRP A 437 -43.02 -7.87 -4.47
N SER A 438 -43.86 -6.87 -4.71
CA SER A 438 -45.20 -6.78 -4.12
C SER A 438 -46.28 -6.97 -5.18
N ASP A 439 -47.32 -7.75 -4.85
CA ASP A 439 -48.52 -7.95 -5.67
C ASP A 439 -49.76 -7.54 -4.86
N GLY A 440 -50.25 -6.33 -5.11
CA GLY A 440 -51.36 -5.77 -4.34
C GLY A 440 -50.93 -5.37 -2.92
N ASP A 441 -51.50 -6.03 -1.90
CA ASP A 441 -51.19 -5.80 -0.48
C ASP A 441 -50.20 -6.84 0.09
N ASP A 442 -49.82 -7.84 -0.70
CA ASP A 442 -48.94 -8.93 -0.30
C ASP A 442 -47.51 -8.70 -0.81
N ASP A 443 -46.53 -8.93 0.06
CA ASP A 443 -45.10 -8.82 -0.25
C ASP A 443 -44.49 -10.20 -0.45
N TYR A 444 -43.63 -10.32 -1.45
CA TYR A 444 -42.93 -11.54 -1.83
C TYR A 444 -41.44 -11.30 -2.00
N LEU A 445 -40.69 -12.38 -1.85
CA LEU A 445 -39.26 -12.43 -2.10
C LEU A 445 -38.98 -13.53 -3.13
N VAL A 446 -38.36 -13.16 -4.24
CA VAL A 446 -37.95 -14.09 -5.29
C VAL A 446 -36.50 -14.47 -5.04
N LEU A 447 -36.24 -15.77 -4.88
CA LEU A 447 -34.94 -16.34 -4.58
C LEU A 447 -34.43 -17.14 -5.78
N LEU A 448 -33.23 -16.81 -6.24
CA LEU A 448 -32.48 -17.62 -7.20
C LEU A 448 -31.43 -18.44 -6.46
N THR A 449 -31.43 -19.74 -6.71
CA THR A 449 -30.51 -20.68 -6.06
C THR A 449 -29.76 -21.53 -7.08
N ASN A 450 -28.76 -22.26 -6.62
CA ASN A 450 -28.08 -23.30 -7.40
C ASN A 450 -29.01 -24.44 -7.90
N LYS A 451 -30.26 -24.53 -7.42
CA LYS A 451 -31.24 -25.53 -7.87
C LYS A 451 -32.34 -24.95 -8.77
N GLY A 452 -32.65 -23.66 -8.64
CA GLY A 452 -33.66 -22.99 -9.44
C GLY A 452 -34.24 -21.74 -8.77
N ILE A 453 -35.47 -21.41 -9.13
CA ILE A 453 -36.20 -20.21 -8.66
C ILE A 453 -37.27 -20.59 -7.65
N THR A 454 -37.37 -19.83 -6.55
CA THR A 454 -38.37 -20.02 -5.49
C THR A 454 -38.97 -18.70 -5.05
N ILE A 455 -40.29 -18.66 -4.83
CA ILE A 455 -41.00 -17.48 -4.29
C ILE A 455 -41.37 -17.74 -2.84
N VAL A 456 -41.09 -16.74 -1.99
CA VAL A 456 -41.37 -16.77 -0.57
C VAL A 456 -42.29 -15.60 -0.20
N GLU A 457 -43.32 -15.86 0.61
CA GLU A 457 -44.16 -14.80 1.17
C GLU A 457 -43.43 -14.05 2.29
N VAL A 458 -43.55 -12.73 2.31
CA VAL A 458 -42.98 -11.88 3.35
C VAL A 458 -44.10 -11.35 4.23
N GLN A 459 -44.09 -11.74 5.51
CA GLN A 459 -45.09 -11.31 6.48
C GLN A 459 -44.45 -10.34 7.48
N ASN A 460 -44.95 -9.09 7.52
CA ASN A 460 -44.41 -8.01 8.37
C ASN A 460 -42.88 -7.80 8.20
N GLY A 461 -42.38 -7.90 6.97
CA GLY A 461 -40.95 -7.76 6.67
C GLY A 461 -40.10 -8.99 7.03
N VAL A 462 -40.72 -10.14 7.34
CA VAL A 462 -40.03 -11.40 7.64
C VAL A 462 -40.37 -12.44 6.56
N PRO A 463 -39.39 -12.94 5.79
CA PRO A 463 -39.59 -14.03 4.83
C PRO A 463 -40.01 -15.33 5.55
N GLN A 464 -41.09 -15.95 5.08
CA GLN A 464 -41.62 -17.19 5.64
C GLN A 464 -40.95 -18.41 4.98
N ILE A 465 -39.72 -18.73 5.38
CA ILE A 465 -38.94 -19.84 4.81
C ILE A 465 -39.10 -21.11 5.64
N GLU A 466 -39.66 -22.15 5.03
CA GLU A 466 -39.68 -23.53 5.55
C GLU A 466 -38.93 -24.46 4.59
N SER A 467 -38.31 -25.53 5.08
CA SER A 467 -37.47 -26.40 4.25
C SER A 467 -38.19 -27.00 3.04
N SER A 468 -39.51 -27.19 3.11
CA SER A 468 -40.34 -27.71 2.02
C SER A 468 -40.57 -26.72 0.87
N ILE A 469 -40.29 -25.42 1.05
CA ILE A 469 -40.55 -24.41 0.01
C ILE A 469 -39.63 -24.56 -1.20
N PHE A 470 -38.47 -25.21 -1.03
CA PHE A 470 -37.50 -25.48 -2.10
C PHE A 470 -37.72 -26.82 -2.81
N GLU A 471 -38.76 -27.58 -2.41
CA GLU A 471 -39.20 -28.76 -3.16
C GLU A 471 -40.08 -28.33 -4.34
N GLU A 472 -40.01 -29.07 -5.45
CA GLU A 472 -40.80 -28.76 -6.66
C GLU A 472 -42.29 -28.57 -6.33
N SER A 473 -42.78 -27.37 -6.63
CA SER A 473 -44.15 -26.94 -6.33
C SER A 473 -44.56 -25.79 -7.26
N GLU A 474 -45.76 -25.23 -7.07
CA GLU A 474 -46.18 -24.05 -7.84
C GLU A 474 -45.33 -22.81 -7.51
N SER A 475 -44.69 -22.76 -6.34
CA SER A 475 -43.84 -21.65 -5.89
C SER A 475 -42.35 -21.89 -6.08
N SER A 476 -41.93 -23.08 -6.51
CA SER A 476 -40.52 -23.43 -6.70
C SER A 476 -40.33 -24.35 -7.90
N ILE A 477 -39.48 -23.94 -8.85
CA ILE A 477 -39.14 -24.72 -10.04
C ILE A 477 -37.64 -25.02 -10.06
N SER A 478 -37.30 -26.30 -10.18
CA SER A 478 -35.92 -26.78 -10.25
C SER A 478 -35.47 -26.91 -11.71
N ILE A 479 -34.50 -26.09 -12.13
CA ILE A 479 -34.00 -26.10 -13.53
C ILE A 479 -32.47 -26.03 -13.64
N GLY A 480 -31.77 -25.80 -12.51
CA GLY A 480 -30.32 -25.63 -12.48
C GLY A 480 -29.92 -24.36 -11.71
N SER A 481 -28.64 -24.00 -11.81
CA SER A 481 -28.13 -22.81 -11.13
C SER A 481 -28.54 -21.55 -11.86
N MET A 482 -29.38 -20.73 -11.25
CA MET A 482 -29.76 -19.43 -11.79
C MET A 482 -28.91 -18.34 -11.16
N ASN A 483 -28.27 -17.50 -11.97
CA ASN A 483 -27.32 -16.50 -11.49
C ASN A 483 -27.95 -15.11 -11.43
N GLU A 484 -28.73 -14.74 -12.46
CA GLU A 484 -29.24 -13.39 -12.63
C GLU A 484 -30.68 -13.41 -13.13
N MET A 485 -31.45 -12.37 -12.81
CA MET A 485 -32.79 -12.16 -13.35
C MET A 485 -33.11 -10.69 -13.60
N VAL A 486 -33.92 -10.44 -14.62
CA VAL A 486 -34.39 -9.10 -14.99
C VAL A 486 -35.91 -9.08 -15.14
N VAL A 487 -36.54 -8.03 -14.61
CA VAL A 487 -37.98 -7.82 -14.72
C VAL A 487 -38.34 -7.33 -16.13
N LEU A 488 -39.23 -8.05 -16.80
CA LEU A 488 -39.79 -7.68 -18.09
C LEU A 488 -41.00 -6.75 -17.91
N ARG A 489 -41.00 -5.64 -18.65
CA ARG A 489 -42.01 -4.58 -18.60
C ARG A 489 -43.06 -4.87 -19.67
N THR A 490 -43.83 -5.94 -19.47
CA THR A 490 -44.83 -6.42 -20.44
C THR A 490 -46.16 -5.66 -20.35
N GLY A 491 -46.43 -5.02 -19.20
CA GLY A 491 -47.73 -4.42 -18.88
C GLY A 491 -48.83 -5.44 -18.58
N SER A 492 -48.48 -6.71 -18.35
CA SER A 492 -49.43 -7.81 -18.11
C SER A 492 -50.13 -7.74 -16.74
N GLY A 493 -49.54 -7.01 -15.78
CA GLY A 493 -49.98 -6.93 -14.39
C GLY A 493 -49.38 -8.02 -13.49
N ASN A 494 -48.78 -9.05 -14.08
CA ASN A 494 -47.99 -10.08 -13.38
C ASN A 494 -46.50 -9.68 -13.36
N LEU A 495 -45.72 -10.35 -12.53
CA LEU A 495 -44.26 -10.25 -12.57
C LEU A 495 -43.73 -11.16 -13.68
N ASP A 496 -43.44 -10.58 -14.84
CA ASP A 496 -42.77 -11.29 -15.92
C ASP A 496 -41.25 -11.10 -15.77
N VAL A 497 -40.49 -12.19 -15.79
CA VAL A 497 -39.04 -12.18 -15.58
C VAL A 497 -38.33 -12.96 -16.67
N MET A 498 -37.12 -12.52 -16.99
CA MET A 498 -36.14 -13.28 -17.75
C MET A 498 -35.03 -13.71 -16.79
N ILE A 499 -34.65 -14.98 -16.82
CA ILE A 499 -33.73 -15.60 -15.87
C ILE A 499 -32.58 -16.23 -16.65
N PHE A 500 -31.37 -16.07 -16.14
CA PHE A 500 -30.12 -16.48 -16.77
C PHE A 500 -29.40 -17.54 -15.93
N SER A 501 -28.94 -18.63 -16.57
CA SER A 501 -28.07 -19.67 -16.02
C SER A 501 -26.81 -19.76 -16.88
N GLY A 502 -25.86 -18.87 -16.64
CA GLY A 502 -24.67 -18.75 -17.48
C GLY A 502 -25.01 -18.33 -18.91
N GLN A 503 -25.08 -19.31 -19.81
CA GLN A 503 -25.35 -19.11 -21.25
C GLN A 503 -26.79 -19.43 -21.66
N ASP A 504 -27.55 -20.11 -20.80
CA ASP A 504 -28.93 -20.52 -21.05
C ASP A 504 -29.90 -19.49 -20.46
N VAL A 505 -30.98 -19.19 -21.20
CA VAL A 505 -31.94 -18.13 -20.84
C VAL A 505 -33.38 -18.63 -20.90
N TRP A 506 -34.18 -18.27 -19.90
CA TRP A 506 -35.61 -18.58 -19.82
C TRP A 506 -36.44 -17.35 -19.49
N THR A 507 -37.74 -17.41 -19.79
CA THR A 507 -38.74 -16.48 -19.27
C THR A 507 -39.75 -17.21 -18.39
N ALA A 508 -40.23 -16.51 -17.37
CA ALA A 508 -41.31 -16.96 -16.50
C ALA A 508 -42.26 -15.81 -16.20
N SER A 509 -43.52 -16.16 -15.89
CA SER A 509 -44.54 -15.22 -15.46
C SER A 509 -45.04 -15.64 -14.09
N ILE A 510 -44.98 -14.74 -13.13
CA ILE A 510 -45.25 -14.97 -11.72
C ILE A 510 -46.53 -14.23 -11.33
N SER A 511 -47.45 -14.93 -10.65
CA SER A 511 -48.71 -14.37 -10.15
C SER A 511 -48.96 -14.86 -8.73
N GLY A 512 -48.96 -13.94 -7.75
CA GLY A 512 -48.83 -14.29 -6.34
C GLY A 512 -47.66 -15.25 -6.09
N GLN A 513 -47.91 -16.37 -5.40
CA GLN A 513 -46.89 -17.40 -5.14
C GLN A 513 -46.72 -18.43 -6.27
N SER A 514 -47.37 -18.25 -7.43
CA SER A 514 -47.34 -19.24 -8.51
C SER A 514 -46.42 -18.82 -9.65
N ILE A 515 -45.51 -19.71 -10.03
CA ILE A 515 -44.62 -19.56 -11.18
C ILE A 515 -45.22 -20.35 -12.34
N ASN A 516 -45.51 -19.66 -13.45
CA ASN A 516 -45.89 -20.33 -14.69
C ASN A 516 -44.70 -21.10 -15.26
N SER A 517 -44.98 -22.07 -16.15
CA SER A 517 -43.92 -22.88 -16.78
C SER A 517 -42.84 -22.01 -17.44
N LEU A 518 -41.57 -22.30 -17.15
CA LEU A 518 -40.42 -21.67 -17.77
C LEU A 518 -40.41 -21.93 -19.29
N ILE A 519 -40.14 -20.88 -20.06
CA ILE A 519 -40.01 -20.95 -21.52
C ILE A 519 -38.54 -20.71 -21.86
N TYR A 520 -37.89 -21.70 -22.45
CA TYR A 520 -36.50 -21.58 -22.91
C TYR A 520 -36.41 -20.71 -24.16
N LEU A 521 -35.38 -19.85 -24.23
CA LEU A 521 -35.15 -18.92 -25.32
C LEU A 521 -33.92 -19.33 -26.15
N ASP A 522 -34.16 -20.08 -27.23
CA ASP A 522 -33.09 -20.56 -28.12
C ASP A 522 -32.26 -19.41 -28.73
N SER A 523 -32.90 -18.31 -29.13
CA SER A 523 -32.26 -17.25 -29.92
C SER A 523 -31.11 -16.56 -29.19
N VAL A 524 -31.32 -16.16 -27.93
CA VAL A 524 -30.29 -15.49 -27.15
C VAL A 524 -29.29 -16.50 -26.58
N SER A 525 -29.75 -17.70 -26.18
CA SER A 525 -28.87 -18.74 -25.61
C SER A 525 -27.87 -19.26 -26.65
N GLU A 526 -28.27 -19.41 -27.92
CA GLU A 526 -27.35 -19.76 -29.01
C GLU A 526 -26.32 -18.67 -29.28
N ILE A 527 -26.67 -17.39 -29.14
CA ILE A 527 -25.70 -16.29 -29.35
C ILE A 527 -24.69 -16.23 -28.20
N LEU A 528 -25.13 -16.42 -26.96
CA LEU A 528 -24.26 -16.44 -25.77
C LEU A 528 -23.28 -17.62 -25.83
N SER A 529 -23.79 -18.83 -26.08
CA SER A 529 -22.96 -20.04 -26.19
C SER A 529 -21.95 -19.99 -27.34
N ASN A 530 -22.34 -19.49 -28.52
CA ASN A 530 -21.42 -19.35 -29.66
C ASN A 530 -20.27 -18.36 -29.41
N ASN A 531 -20.44 -17.41 -28.48
CA ASN A 531 -19.41 -16.44 -28.10
C ASN A 531 -18.73 -16.76 -26.77
N ALA A 532 -19.07 -17.89 -26.13
CA ALA A 532 -18.62 -18.25 -24.79
C ALA A 532 -18.75 -17.09 -23.79
N ALA A 533 -19.95 -16.48 -23.77
CA ALA A 533 -20.25 -15.30 -22.96
C ALA A 533 -21.29 -15.63 -21.88
N ASN A 534 -20.96 -15.38 -20.61
CA ASN A 534 -21.88 -15.54 -19.48
C ASN A 534 -22.52 -14.21 -19.11
N VAL A 535 -23.80 -14.24 -18.73
CA VAL A 535 -24.55 -13.04 -18.33
C VAL A 535 -24.20 -12.66 -16.89
N ASN A 536 -23.80 -11.41 -16.70
CA ASN A 536 -23.51 -10.83 -15.39
C ASN A 536 -24.67 -9.97 -14.88
N THR A 537 -25.30 -9.22 -15.80
CA THR A 537 -26.34 -8.24 -15.45
C THR A 537 -27.28 -8.02 -16.64
N ALA A 538 -28.54 -7.67 -16.39
CA ALA A 538 -29.47 -7.30 -17.44
C ALA A 538 -30.41 -6.18 -17.01
N LEU A 539 -30.78 -5.33 -17.97
CA LEU A 539 -31.62 -4.17 -17.73
C LEU A 539 -32.67 -4.02 -18.83
N HIS A 540 -33.95 -4.08 -18.45
CA HIS A 540 -35.06 -3.90 -19.37
C HIS A 540 -35.72 -2.52 -19.19
N MET A 541 -35.63 -1.68 -20.22
CA MET A 541 -36.02 -0.28 -20.16
C MET A 541 -37.16 0.04 -21.12
N GLU A 542 -38.12 0.81 -20.62
CA GLU A 542 -39.15 1.40 -21.48
C GLU A 542 -38.57 2.59 -22.26
N MET A 543 -38.90 2.67 -23.54
CA MET A 543 -38.45 3.75 -24.42
C MET A 543 -39.63 4.61 -24.88
N ASN A 544 -39.48 5.93 -24.78
CA ASN A 544 -40.51 6.85 -25.27
C ASN A 544 -40.65 6.77 -26.79
N GLY A 545 -41.84 6.36 -27.26
CA GLY A 545 -42.15 6.29 -28.69
C GLY A 545 -41.59 5.07 -29.43
N ARG A 546 -41.01 4.10 -28.72
CA ARG A 546 -40.55 2.80 -29.25
C ARG A 546 -40.99 1.67 -28.30
N GLY A 547 -40.91 0.41 -28.77
CA GLY A 547 -40.97 -0.73 -27.85
C GLY A 547 -39.80 -0.75 -26.87
N PRO A 548 -39.91 -1.50 -25.76
CA PRO A 548 -38.85 -1.64 -24.77
C PRO A 548 -37.54 -2.17 -25.34
N LEU A 549 -36.44 -1.85 -24.66
CA LEU A 549 -35.10 -2.30 -24.98
C LEU A 549 -34.52 -3.07 -23.79
N LEU A 550 -34.10 -4.30 -24.05
CA LEU A 550 -33.33 -5.10 -23.12
C LEU A 550 -31.83 -4.92 -23.41
N LEU A 551 -31.06 -4.57 -22.38
CA LEU A 551 -29.60 -4.61 -22.39
C LEU A 551 -29.14 -5.81 -21.57
N ILE A 552 -28.12 -6.51 -22.05
CA ILE A 552 -27.54 -7.67 -21.37
C ILE A 552 -26.03 -7.46 -21.31
N GLY A 553 -25.50 -7.30 -20.10
CA GLY A 553 -24.07 -7.23 -19.81
C GLY A 553 -23.49 -8.62 -19.57
N THR A 554 -22.34 -8.90 -20.18
CA THR A 554 -21.69 -10.22 -20.12
C THR A 554 -20.19 -10.07 -19.87
N ASP A 555 -19.52 -11.17 -19.56
CA ASP A 555 -18.05 -11.30 -19.58
C ASP A 555 -17.43 -11.21 -21.01
N GLY A 556 -18.26 -11.04 -22.04
CA GLY A 556 -17.88 -10.99 -23.45
C GLY A 556 -18.19 -9.67 -24.16
N GLY A 557 -18.93 -8.76 -23.53
CA GLY A 557 -19.41 -7.52 -24.13
C GLY A 557 -20.81 -7.11 -23.67
N LEU A 558 -21.38 -6.11 -24.36
CA LEU A 558 -22.74 -5.64 -24.15
C LEU A 558 -23.63 -6.02 -25.34
N MET A 559 -24.77 -6.65 -25.05
CA MET A 559 -25.82 -6.95 -26.02
C MET A 559 -27.04 -6.06 -25.82
N ALA A 560 -27.77 -5.82 -26.91
CA ALA A 560 -29.06 -5.17 -26.91
C ALA A 560 -30.10 -6.01 -27.65
N TRP A 561 -31.34 -5.91 -27.20
CA TRP A 561 -32.46 -6.64 -27.77
C TRP A 561 -33.76 -5.84 -27.69
N ASN A 562 -34.38 -5.58 -28.84
CA ASN A 562 -35.72 -5.00 -28.88
C ASN A 562 -36.74 -6.11 -28.62
N THR A 563 -37.21 -6.21 -27.39
CA THR A 563 -38.21 -7.20 -26.99
C THR A 563 -39.09 -6.63 -25.90
N THR A 564 -40.33 -7.12 -25.80
CA THR A 564 -41.26 -6.74 -24.72
C THR A 564 -41.39 -7.87 -23.70
N ASP A 565 -41.37 -9.11 -24.18
CA ASP A 565 -41.69 -10.34 -23.44
C ASP A 565 -40.59 -11.42 -23.56
N GLY A 566 -39.43 -11.07 -24.10
CA GLY A 566 -38.34 -12.01 -24.39
C GLY A 566 -38.57 -12.83 -25.66
N SER A 567 -39.55 -12.48 -26.51
CA SER A 567 -39.73 -13.11 -27.82
C SER A 567 -39.01 -12.37 -28.95
N ASP A 568 -38.68 -13.10 -30.03
CA ASP A 568 -38.10 -12.55 -31.26
C ASP A 568 -39.12 -11.78 -32.14
N SER A 569 -40.33 -11.52 -31.62
CA SER A 569 -41.43 -10.95 -32.39
C SER A 569 -41.17 -9.52 -32.88
N VAL A 570 -40.40 -8.75 -32.11
CA VAL A 570 -40.05 -7.35 -32.38
C VAL A 570 -38.67 -7.22 -33.02
N GLY A 571 -37.73 -8.08 -32.64
CA GLY A 571 -36.37 -8.13 -33.18
C GLY A 571 -35.58 -9.27 -32.54
N THR A 572 -34.38 -9.52 -33.06
CA THR A 572 -33.42 -10.50 -32.50
C THR A 572 -32.34 -9.75 -31.71
N PRO A 573 -31.69 -10.40 -30.72
CA PRO A 573 -30.59 -9.78 -29.97
C PRO A 573 -29.34 -9.55 -30.85
N TRP A 574 -28.55 -8.52 -30.52
CA TRP A 574 -27.30 -8.19 -31.21
C TRP A 574 -26.24 -7.63 -30.25
N TRP A 575 -24.96 -7.79 -30.59
CA TRP A 575 -23.83 -7.18 -29.87
C TRP A 575 -23.71 -5.69 -30.21
N ILE A 576 -23.64 -4.84 -29.18
CA ILE A 576 -23.21 -3.43 -29.32
C ILE A 576 -21.69 -3.40 -29.48
N PHE A 577 -20.99 -4.08 -28.57
CA PHE A 577 -19.55 -4.30 -28.60
C PHE A 577 -19.20 -5.66 -28.01
N ASN A 578 -18.00 -6.15 -28.28
CA ASN A 578 -17.47 -7.44 -27.84
C ASN A 578 -15.98 -7.34 -27.46
N ARG A 579 -15.37 -8.46 -27.07
CA ARG A 579 -13.93 -8.59 -26.70
C ARG A 579 -12.94 -8.01 -27.72
N GLU A 580 -13.32 -7.86 -28.98
CA GLU A 580 -12.42 -7.33 -30.02
C GLU A 580 -12.48 -5.80 -30.18
N ASN A 581 -13.61 -5.18 -29.83
CA ASN A 581 -13.88 -3.77 -30.15
C ASN A 581 -14.37 -2.92 -28.98
N ALA A 582 -14.41 -3.47 -27.76
CA ALA A 582 -14.90 -2.79 -26.56
C ALA A 582 -14.26 -1.42 -26.31
N GLU A 583 -12.95 -1.29 -26.47
CA GLU A 583 -12.23 -0.01 -26.26
C GLU A 583 -12.62 1.13 -27.22
N ASN A 584 -13.44 0.87 -28.24
CA ASN A 584 -14.04 1.92 -29.07
C ASN A 584 -15.28 2.56 -28.40
N PHE A 585 -15.82 1.93 -27.36
CA PHE A 585 -17.05 2.33 -26.67
C PHE A 585 -16.81 2.64 -25.20
N VAL A 586 -15.99 1.81 -24.53
CA VAL A 586 -15.72 1.90 -23.09
C VAL A 586 -14.23 2.13 -22.83
N GLN A 587 -13.91 2.47 -21.58
CA GLN A 587 -12.56 2.81 -21.16
C GLN A 587 -11.72 1.54 -21.00
N LYS A 588 -10.39 1.71 -20.94
CA LYS A 588 -9.45 0.60 -20.93
C LYS A 588 -9.35 0.00 -19.53
N ALA A 589 -9.59 -1.30 -19.42
CA ALA A 589 -9.40 -2.04 -18.18
C ALA A 589 -7.91 -2.40 -17.94
N ASP A 590 -7.19 -2.74 -19.01
CA ASP A 590 -5.84 -3.32 -18.92
C ASP A 590 -4.99 -2.88 -20.14
N LEU A 591 -3.73 -2.52 -19.92
CA LEU A 591 -2.84 -2.05 -21.00
C LEU A 591 -2.43 -3.15 -21.98
N LEU A 592 -2.42 -4.40 -21.52
CA LEU A 592 -1.92 -5.54 -22.25
C LEU A 592 -3.06 -6.45 -22.75
N ASN A 593 -4.27 -6.33 -22.18
CA ASN A 593 -5.41 -7.18 -22.50
C ASN A 593 -6.72 -6.42 -22.79
N VAL A 594 -6.94 -6.12 -24.08
CA VAL A 594 -8.16 -5.46 -24.60
C VAL A 594 -9.45 -6.20 -24.24
N SER A 595 -9.40 -7.52 -24.09
CA SER A 595 -10.62 -8.32 -23.83
C SER A 595 -11.23 -8.05 -22.46
N LYS A 596 -10.43 -7.63 -21.47
CA LYS A 596 -10.94 -7.25 -20.14
C LYS A 596 -11.86 -6.03 -20.19
N SER A 597 -11.59 -5.10 -21.11
CA SER A 597 -12.43 -3.91 -21.31
C SER A 597 -13.86 -4.27 -21.78
N ALA A 598 -14.10 -5.49 -22.26
CA ALA A 598 -15.44 -5.92 -22.69
C ALA A 598 -16.34 -6.42 -21.55
N ILE A 599 -15.79 -6.64 -20.36
CA ILE A 599 -16.54 -7.17 -19.22
C ILE A 599 -17.49 -6.10 -18.71
N VAL A 600 -18.79 -6.41 -18.71
CA VAL A 600 -19.84 -5.56 -18.15
C VAL A 600 -20.33 -6.20 -16.87
N ASN A 601 -20.05 -5.58 -15.73
CA ASN A 601 -20.39 -6.12 -14.41
C ASN A 601 -21.80 -5.71 -13.98
N ILE A 602 -22.19 -4.45 -14.22
CA ILE A 602 -23.45 -3.90 -13.71
C ILE A 602 -24.12 -2.92 -14.69
N LEU A 603 -25.45 -3.02 -14.79
CA LEU A 603 -26.31 -2.09 -15.53
C LEU A 603 -27.35 -1.51 -14.58
N GLN A 604 -27.49 -0.19 -14.54
CA GLN A 604 -28.49 0.49 -13.72
C GLN A 604 -29.23 1.56 -14.54
N PRO A 605 -30.56 1.71 -14.41
CA PRO A 605 -31.27 2.79 -15.10
C PRO A 605 -30.79 4.16 -14.64
N ALA A 606 -30.74 5.12 -15.55
CA ALA A 606 -30.39 6.51 -15.28
C ALA A 606 -31.56 7.44 -15.66
N GLY A 607 -31.88 8.38 -14.76
CA GLY A 607 -32.93 9.36 -14.98
C GLY A 607 -33.33 10.09 -13.68
N PRO A 608 -34.22 11.09 -13.77
CA PRO A 608 -34.77 11.76 -12.59
C PRO A 608 -35.56 10.78 -11.71
N LYS A 609 -35.30 10.82 -10.42
CA LYS A 609 -36.06 10.10 -9.39
C LYS A 609 -37.05 11.03 -8.68
N ASP A 610 -38.20 10.51 -8.28
CA ASP A 610 -39.17 11.19 -7.44
C ASP A 610 -38.75 11.19 -5.96
N SER A 611 -39.53 11.85 -5.09
CA SER A 611 -39.30 11.90 -3.64
C SER A 611 -39.38 10.54 -2.93
N SER A 612 -39.84 9.50 -3.62
CA SER A 612 -39.92 8.13 -3.12
C SER A 612 -38.80 7.25 -3.69
N GLY A 613 -37.86 7.83 -4.47
CA GLY A 613 -36.74 7.14 -5.09
C GLY A 613 -37.06 6.45 -6.43
N ASN A 614 -38.30 6.52 -6.92
CA ASN A 614 -38.69 5.88 -8.18
C ASN A 614 -38.34 6.75 -9.38
N PHE A 615 -37.93 6.14 -10.49
CA PHE A 615 -37.64 6.88 -11.72
C PHE A 615 -38.91 7.49 -12.33
N GLU A 616 -38.96 8.81 -12.45
CA GLU A 616 -40.03 9.53 -13.18
C GLU A 616 -39.93 9.27 -14.69
N LEU A 617 -38.69 9.23 -15.19
CA LEU A 617 -38.36 8.96 -16.58
C LEU A 617 -36.99 8.32 -16.65
N ILE A 618 -36.85 7.26 -17.45
CA ILE A 618 -35.55 6.68 -17.78
C ILE A 618 -35.01 7.42 -19.02
N THR A 619 -33.89 8.14 -18.86
CA THR A 619 -33.24 8.90 -19.93
C THR A 619 -31.96 8.23 -20.44
N GLY A 620 -31.39 7.32 -19.66
CA GLY A 620 -30.14 6.64 -19.96
C GLY A 620 -29.96 5.35 -19.15
N ALA A 621 -28.78 4.75 -19.26
CA ALA A 621 -28.35 3.65 -18.40
C ALA A 621 -26.90 3.87 -17.96
N TRP A 622 -26.64 3.68 -16.67
CA TRP A 622 -25.29 3.54 -16.15
C TRP A 622 -24.77 2.14 -16.48
N ILE A 623 -23.50 2.07 -16.89
CA ILE A 623 -22.80 0.82 -17.14
C ILE A 623 -21.48 0.84 -16.37
N GLY A 624 -21.31 -0.14 -15.50
CA GLY A 624 -20.05 -0.44 -14.83
C GLY A 624 -19.33 -1.54 -15.60
N THR A 625 -18.12 -1.23 -16.07
CA THR A 625 -17.24 -2.18 -16.74
C THR A 625 -15.98 -2.39 -15.91
N SER A 626 -15.16 -3.37 -16.29
CA SER A 626 -13.82 -3.51 -15.69
C SER A 626 -12.87 -2.34 -16.01
N GLY A 627 -13.25 -1.47 -16.93
CA GLY A 627 -12.52 -0.27 -17.30
C GLY A 627 -13.20 1.03 -16.86
N GLY A 628 -14.13 1.01 -15.92
CA GLY A 628 -14.72 2.22 -15.34
C GLY A 628 -16.21 2.38 -15.57
N LEU A 629 -16.71 3.55 -15.16
CA LEU A 629 -18.12 3.93 -15.23
C LEU A 629 -18.43 4.69 -16.53
N HIS A 630 -19.56 4.37 -17.14
CA HIS A 630 -20.08 5.11 -18.29
C HIS A 630 -21.57 5.40 -18.16
N LEU A 631 -22.01 6.46 -18.82
CA LEU A 631 -23.41 6.82 -18.98
C LEU A 631 -23.82 6.65 -20.45
N ILE A 632 -24.84 5.83 -20.70
CA ILE A 632 -25.38 5.57 -22.03
C ILE A 632 -26.55 6.50 -22.32
N ASP A 633 -26.44 7.25 -23.41
CA ASP A 633 -27.54 7.96 -24.05
C ASP A 633 -28.31 6.99 -24.97
N ILE A 634 -29.47 6.52 -24.49
CA ILE A 634 -30.26 5.48 -25.14
C ILE A 634 -30.76 5.92 -26.53
N ASP A 635 -31.08 7.21 -26.72
CA ASP A 635 -31.54 7.73 -28.01
C ASP A 635 -30.41 7.68 -29.07
N LYS A 636 -29.17 7.94 -28.65
CA LYS A 636 -27.99 7.80 -29.51
C LYS A 636 -27.57 6.35 -29.71
N LEU A 637 -27.80 5.45 -28.74
CA LEU A 637 -27.33 4.07 -28.82
C LEU A 637 -27.76 3.36 -30.11
N ILE A 638 -28.98 3.63 -30.57
CA ILE A 638 -29.51 3.02 -31.80
C ILE A 638 -28.98 3.71 -33.07
N SER A 639 -28.83 5.03 -33.03
CA SER A 639 -28.54 5.83 -34.23
C SER A 639 -27.04 6.02 -34.47
N MET A 640 -26.27 6.18 -33.40
CA MET A 640 -24.84 6.49 -33.35
C MET A 640 -24.19 5.83 -32.11
N PRO A 641 -24.05 4.49 -32.07
CA PRO A 641 -23.64 3.76 -30.88
C PRO A 641 -22.24 4.16 -30.34
N LEU A 642 -21.29 4.49 -31.22
CA LEU A 642 -19.94 4.92 -30.81
C LEU A 642 -19.91 6.24 -30.04
N THR A 643 -20.94 7.08 -30.17
CA THR A 643 -21.05 8.37 -29.45
C THR A 643 -22.12 8.35 -28.37
N ALA A 644 -22.66 7.17 -28.07
CA ALA A 644 -23.71 6.99 -27.09
C ALA A 644 -23.16 6.81 -25.66
N PHE A 645 -21.89 6.47 -25.53
CA PHE A 645 -21.21 6.25 -24.24
C PHE A 645 -20.47 7.53 -23.85
N ASP A 646 -20.87 8.10 -22.72
CA ASP A 646 -20.13 9.17 -22.05
C ASP A 646 -19.35 8.58 -20.88
N SER A 647 -18.12 9.06 -20.70
CA SER A 647 -17.25 8.67 -19.58
C SER A 647 -16.35 9.82 -19.14
N GLU A 648 -16.66 11.05 -19.58
CA GLU A 648 -15.88 12.20 -19.18
C GLU A 648 -15.96 12.38 -17.65
N ARG A 649 -14.79 12.36 -17.00
CA ARG A 649 -14.64 12.52 -15.54
C ARG A 649 -15.33 11.44 -14.70
N MET A 650 -15.53 10.25 -15.27
CA MET A 650 -16.10 9.07 -14.60
C MET A 650 -15.02 7.99 -14.40
N TRP A 651 -13.83 8.39 -13.95
CA TRP A 651 -12.66 7.53 -13.80
C TRP A 651 -11.88 7.93 -12.55
N ASN A 652 -11.43 6.94 -11.78
CA ASN A 652 -10.55 7.13 -10.64
C ASN A 652 -9.09 6.89 -11.04
N GLN A 653 -8.22 7.87 -10.87
CA GLN A 653 -6.79 7.72 -11.19
C GLN A 653 -6.02 6.98 -10.09
N GLU A 654 -6.49 7.06 -8.85
CA GLU A 654 -5.88 6.41 -7.70
C GLU A 654 -6.17 4.91 -7.72
N ASN A 655 -5.22 4.10 -7.24
CA ASN A 655 -5.33 2.64 -7.12
C ASN A 655 -5.82 1.92 -8.39
N TRP A 656 -5.47 2.45 -9.57
CA TRP A 656 -5.92 1.86 -10.83
C TRP A 656 -5.45 0.40 -10.97
N LEU A 657 -4.22 0.10 -10.54
CA LEU A 657 -3.67 -1.27 -10.55
C LEU A 657 -4.44 -2.20 -9.60
N SER A 658 -4.90 -1.69 -8.46
CA SER A 658 -5.70 -2.42 -7.48
C SER A 658 -7.15 -2.67 -7.93
N GLY A 659 -7.58 -2.06 -9.05
CA GLY A 659 -8.90 -2.28 -9.64
C GLY A 659 -9.95 -1.25 -9.23
N SER A 660 -9.55 -0.01 -8.92
CA SER A 660 -10.49 1.09 -8.58
C SER A 660 -11.53 1.40 -9.67
N ASN A 661 -11.26 1.02 -10.92
CA ASN A 661 -12.17 1.19 -12.05
C ASN A 661 -12.86 -0.12 -12.47
N ASP A 662 -12.65 -1.23 -11.75
CA ASP A 662 -13.43 -2.45 -11.98
C ASP A 662 -14.77 -2.36 -11.25
N VAL A 663 -15.73 -1.67 -11.89
CA VAL A 663 -16.99 -1.24 -11.26
C VAL A 663 -17.95 -2.41 -11.16
N ASN A 664 -18.38 -2.75 -9.94
CA ASN A 664 -19.28 -3.86 -9.65
C ASN A 664 -20.66 -3.42 -9.14
N SER A 665 -20.75 -2.24 -8.51
CA SER A 665 -22.03 -1.71 -8.02
C SER A 665 -22.12 -0.21 -8.23
N ILE A 666 -23.35 0.28 -8.41
CA ILE A 666 -23.64 1.70 -8.66
C ILE A 666 -24.85 2.08 -7.81
N HIS A 667 -24.71 3.15 -7.02
CA HIS A 667 -25.81 3.73 -6.27
C HIS A 667 -25.91 5.22 -6.56
N THR A 668 -27.13 5.69 -6.80
CA THR A 668 -27.40 7.09 -7.19
C THR A 668 -28.31 7.76 -6.17
N PHE A 669 -27.81 8.80 -5.51
CA PHE A 669 -28.47 9.50 -4.40
C PHE A 669 -28.14 11.01 -4.46
N ASP A 670 -29.12 11.89 -4.23
CA ASP A 670 -28.95 13.36 -4.09
C ASP A 670 -27.94 14.04 -5.05
N ASN A 671 -28.00 13.71 -6.34
CA ASN A 671 -27.09 14.26 -7.36
C ASN A 671 -25.60 13.92 -7.10
N GLN A 672 -25.38 12.73 -6.53
CA GLN A 672 -24.12 12.03 -6.44
C GLN A 672 -24.28 10.61 -7.00
N VAL A 673 -23.17 10.05 -7.49
CA VAL A 673 -23.07 8.66 -7.94
C VAL A 673 -21.98 7.99 -7.12
N ILE A 674 -22.37 7.06 -6.27
CA ILE A 674 -21.46 6.21 -5.50
C ILE A 674 -21.15 4.99 -6.35
N VAL A 675 -19.87 4.75 -6.59
CA VAL A 675 -19.35 3.65 -7.39
C VAL A 675 -18.65 2.68 -6.46
N GLY A 676 -19.10 1.42 -6.45
CA GLY A 676 -18.41 0.32 -5.80
C GLY A 676 -17.55 -0.44 -6.79
N SER A 677 -16.25 -0.53 -6.51
CA SER A 677 -15.25 -1.17 -7.36
C SER A 677 -14.60 -2.37 -6.69
N LYS A 678 -13.61 -2.99 -7.33
CA LYS A 678 -12.77 -4.03 -6.72
C LYS A 678 -11.90 -3.50 -5.57
N ASP A 679 -11.46 -2.26 -5.66
CA ASP A 679 -10.58 -1.62 -4.66
C ASP A 679 -11.36 -0.96 -3.49
N GLY A 680 -12.59 -0.51 -3.75
CA GLY A 680 -13.40 0.19 -2.76
C GLY A 680 -14.47 1.09 -3.36
N THR A 681 -15.03 1.99 -2.54
CA THR A 681 -16.01 2.99 -2.98
C THR A 681 -15.40 4.33 -3.37
N TRP A 682 -15.89 4.94 -4.43
CA TRP A 682 -15.62 6.34 -4.76
C TRP A 682 -16.86 7.09 -5.23
N VAL A 683 -16.87 8.41 -5.04
CA VAL A 683 -18.07 9.24 -5.19
C VAL A 683 -17.86 10.30 -6.26
N LEU A 684 -18.81 10.38 -7.18
CA LEU A 684 -18.88 11.39 -8.22
C LEU A 684 -19.97 12.41 -7.91
N GLU A 685 -19.66 13.69 -8.11
CA GLU A 685 -20.64 14.77 -8.08
C GLU A 685 -21.36 14.82 -9.44
N GLY A 686 -22.69 14.80 -9.42
CA GLY A 686 -23.54 14.83 -10.60
C GLY A 686 -24.52 13.65 -10.70
N GLY A 687 -25.04 13.42 -11.90
CA GLY A 687 -26.03 12.37 -12.08
C GLY A 687 -26.35 12.13 -13.55
N TYR A 688 -27.60 11.77 -13.84
CA TYR A 688 -28.04 11.40 -15.19
C TYR A 688 -27.89 12.51 -16.25
N GLN A 689 -27.69 13.76 -15.84
CA GLN A 689 -27.45 14.90 -16.74
C GLN A 689 -25.96 15.10 -17.09
N GLY A 690 -25.07 14.36 -16.43
CA GLY A 690 -23.62 14.50 -16.53
C GLY A 690 -22.96 14.55 -15.16
N VAL A 691 -21.68 14.21 -15.13
CA VAL A 691 -20.82 14.20 -13.94
C VAL A 691 -19.89 15.41 -13.98
N THR A 692 -19.71 16.09 -12.85
CA THR A 692 -18.80 17.24 -12.75
C THR A 692 -17.37 16.84 -12.43
N GLY A 693 -17.18 15.77 -11.65
CA GLY A 693 -15.89 15.23 -11.20
C GLY A 693 -16.04 14.38 -9.93
N MET A 694 -14.93 13.91 -9.36
CA MET A 694 -14.91 13.28 -8.03
C MET A 694 -15.31 14.27 -6.93
N SER A 695 -15.95 13.76 -5.88
CA SER A 695 -16.33 14.56 -4.71
C SER A 695 -15.12 14.81 -3.80
N ASP A 696 -15.01 16.02 -3.26
CA ASP A 696 -13.93 16.39 -2.32
C ASP A 696 -14.11 15.74 -0.93
N ASN A 697 -15.33 15.33 -0.56
CA ASN A 697 -15.66 14.65 0.70
C ASN A 697 -16.15 13.22 0.40
N GLN A 698 -15.25 12.39 -0.10
CA GLN A 698 -15.55 11.00 -0.45
C GLN A 698 -15.62 10.11 0.80
N THR A 699 -16.68 9.31 0.90
CA THR A 699 -16.70 8.13 1.78
C THR A 699 -16.02 6.97 1.08
N PHE A 700 -14.87 6.53 1.60
CA PHE A 700 -14.12 5.37 1.12
C PHE A 700 -14.40 4.17 2.02
N LEU A 701 -14.99 3.13 1.45
CA LEU A 701 -15.04 1.79 2.03
C LEU A 701 -14.06 0.93 1.22
N PRO A 702 -12.97 0.41 1.83
CA PRO A 702 -11.99 -0.39 1.10
C PRO A 702 -12.55 -1.76 0.71
N GLY A 703 -11.92 -2.41 -0.26
CA GLY A 703 -12.21 -3.79 -0.69
C GLY A 703 -13.31 -3.92 -1.75
N LEU A 704 -13.56 -5.14 -2.22
CA LEU A 704 -14.54 -5.42 -3.28
C LEU A 704 -15.97 -5.08 -2.84
N VAL A 705 -16.63 -4.20 -3.59
CA VAL A 705 -18.01 -3.76 -3.30
C VAL A 705 -18.99 -4.34 -4.32
N SER A 706 -19.64 -5.44 -3.96
CA SER A 706 -20.61 -6.16 -4.79
C SER A 706 -22.01 -5.54 -4.80
N SER A 707 -22.41 -4.87 -3.72
CA SER A 707 -23.76 -4.29 -3.57
C SER A 707 -23.73 -3.05 -2.69
N LEU A 708 -24.59 -2.07 -2.99
CA LEU A 708 -24.70 -0.81 -2.28
C LEU A 708 -26.17 -0.46 -2.05
N THR A 709 -26.47 0.03 -0.86
CA THR A 709 -27.78 0.60 -0.52
C THR A 709 -27.63 1.68 0.54
N THR A 710 -28.70 2.45 0.75
CA THR A 710 -28.81 3.47 1.79
C THR A 710 -30.08 3.23 2.58
N LEU A 711 -29.99 3.34 3.91
CA LEU A 711 -31.08 3.19 4.86
C LEU A 711 -31.61 4.55 5.32
#